data_AF-A0A6S7BZ24-F1
#
_entry.id   AF-A0A6S7BZ24-F1
#
_cell.length_a   1.000
_cell.length_b   1.000
_cell.length_c   1.000
_cell.angle_alpha   90.00
_cell.angle_beta   90.00
_cell.angle_gamma   90.00
#
_symmetry.space_group_name_H-M   'P 1'
#
loop_
_entity.id
_entity.type
_entity.pdbx_description
1 polymer ?
#
loop_
_entity_poly.entity_id
_entity_poly.type
_entity_poly.pdbx_seq_one_letter_code
_entity_poly.pdbx_strand_id
1 'polypeptide(L)'
;MQVGTERQAGSELHAWRQFLARSTLWLGVLLLGSAAVCWVAANWQDMTKVQRFAGVQGLLAVCALAAAWAGLRLRASPGVRRTIPGALLALAGILLGALLALLGQTYQTGADTWELFAWWALLLLPWALAAGSQAVWLLWALVLNVAVALWLGERVFSWMLIFGGPGVPGLIMAGLNLVLLLGWELAARRWRASTLVGPRVLAVLAISVLVLTQMLGDFLGRGLGLYNGIAWVAVTLGLGFYYQKGRRDLIILAMLAAGVICVSLRVAGEWLLRLEPGVWAALPLAALLMAEAVLAARWLRRLAGDPQTAVAAAADSEPAAASAGNSVDPADASAPVAQLAPAPAPQADPPWYVQCLLGLSAWLSTVLLLVFIAFSGFITSEGGALVAGLVLCAAGVAVLRSDAGPFWRQCGTAMAFAGQILIIFGLSSSTSFASACVFVLLMAATVYAVGPDVILRFLSGLLIASAGAGLIWYGLSPDVGQEDLLDAWMRFDAMRATFLWLPIAVTGAWATAVIFTLAHRLGGKRGHTLQPLGWAFLLSVQGMVWLAGGISVQQLPAMWQLNPHTTVLVAAGALLPVAAALAVLWPRRHVLTAGVTWGVPIGLLILALFWLPSPGVGFALAWLLLGFGLNQFRLVVFGVLSLLIYLGVYYYQLDVPLLQKALWLGGGALLLFVLRAMVWLVPRLMRTQPPSQRMPLPPVSGPLRWRTLAIMGGLALVLVVANGGIWQREKLLATGKVVILELAPVDPRSLMQGDYMELTFAASREVTRLRLGGERPETTESVMGYEPDGYVMLMPDARGVAQPLRIQPDTQPHTDAEVPLRYRIRDNSVRIVTNAYFFPEGQAERYQVARYGELRVADNGEALLVRMLDQDLKPL
;
A
#
# COMPACT_ATOMS: atom_id res chain seq x y z
N MET A 1 25.63 -2.82 -16.59
CA MET A 1 25.91 -2.02 -17.80
C MET A 1 25.99 -0.55 -17.41
N GLN A 2 27.19 -0.02 -17.22
CA GLN A 2 27.43 1.42 -17.38
C GLN A 2 27.72 1.63 -18.87
N VAL A 3 26.71 2.06 -19.61
CA VAL A 3 26.90 2.58 -20.97
C VAL A 3 27.46 3.98 -20.81
N GLY A 4 28.55 4.27 -21.52
CA GLY A 4 29.26 5.54 -21.52
C GLY A 4 28.31 6.73 -21.61
N THR A 5 28.67 7.78 -20.87
CA THR A 5 28.00 9.08 -20.81
C THR A 5 28.27 9.90 -22.07
N GLU A 6 27.92 9.35 -23.22
CA GLU A 6 27.51 10.15 -24.39
C GLU A 6 26.10 9.71 -24.77
N ARG A 7 25.17 9.94 -23.85
CA ARG A 7 23.75 9.91 -24.18
C ARG A 7 23.49 11.11 -25.09
N GLN A 8 23.35 10.86 -26.39
CA GLN A 8 22.90 11.85 -27.37
C GLN A 8 21.75 12.67 -26.78
N ALA A 9 21.84 14.00 -26.88
CA ALA A 9 20.92 14.97 -26.27
C ALA A 9 19.42 14.65 -26.49
N GLY A 10 19.09 14.01 -27.62
CA GLY A 10 17.73 13.54 -27.92
C GLY A 10 17.19 12.44 -26.98
N SER A 11 18.06 11.56 -26.47
CA SER A 11 17.67 10.43 -25.62
C SER A 11 17.30 10.83 -24.19
N GLU A 12 18.00 11.81 -23.61
CA GLU A 12 17.74 12.28 -22.23
C GLU A 12 16.44 13.09 -22.13
N LEU A 13 16.24 14.06 -23.04
CA LEU A 13 15.00 14.83 -23.08
C LEU A 13 13.79 13.93 -23.32
N HIS A 14 13.94 12.91 -24.18
CA HIS A 14 12.92 11.92 -24.42
C HIS A 14 12.58 11.12 -23.16
N ALA A 15 13.59 10.64 -22.42
CA ALA A 15 13.39 9.91 -21.16
C ALA A 15 12.66 10.76 -20.11
N TRP A 16 13.05 12.03 -19.94
CA TRP A 16 12.36 12.96 -19.02
C TRP A 16 10.91 13.21 -19.41
N ARG A 17 10.63 13.45 -20.69
CA ARG A 17 9.26 13.65 -21.17
C ARG A 17 8.41 12.40 -20.99
N GLN A 18 8.96 11.21 -21.24
CA GLN A 18 8.26 9.95 -21.03
C GLN A 18 7.98 9.72 -19.53
N PHE A 19 8.95 9.95 -18.66
CA PHE A 19 8.78 9.82 -17.23
C PHE A 19 7.69 10.75 -16.69
N LEU A 20 7.80 12.05 -16.99
CA LEU A 20 6.78 13.03 -16.58
C LEU A 20 5.40 12.67 -17.15
N ALA A 21 5.34 12.23 -18.41
CA ALA A 21 4.10 11.79 -19.01
C ALA A 21 3.55 10.48 -18.41
N ARG A 22 4.37 9.56 -17.93
CA ARG A 22 3.88 8.34 -17.27
C ARG A 22 3.40 8.66 -15.85
N SER A 23 4.22 9.39 -15.09
CA SER A 23 3.96 9.73 -13.69
C SER A 23 2.72 10.61 -13.55
N THR A 24 2.59 11.70 -14.33
CA THR A 24 1.40 12.57 -14.27
C THR A 24 0.11 11.87 -14.70
N LEU A 25 0.18 10.93 -15.65
CA LEU A 25 -0.99 10.17 -16.10
C LEU A 25 -1.51 9.24 -15.00
N TRP A 26 -0.64 8.38 -14.48
CA TRP A 26 -1.03 7.39 -13.48
C TRP A 26 -1.35 8.03 -12.12
N LEU A 27 -0.62 9.09 -11.74
CA LEU A 27 -0.96 9.85 -10.55
C LEU A 27 -2.30 10.57 -10.71
N GLY A 28 -2.55 11.22 -11.85
CA GLY A 28 -3.85 11.85 -12.11
C GLY A 28 -5.02 10.86 -12.06
N VAL A 29 -4.84 9.65 -12.60
CA VAL A 29 -5.84 8.58 -12.51
C VAL A 29 -6.06 8.10 -11.08
N LEU A 30 -4.99 7.90 -10.30
CA LEU A 30 -5.07 7.51 -8.90
C LEU A 30 -5.84 8.56 -8.07
N LEU A 31 -5.54 9.84 -8.27
CA LEU A 31 -6.20 10.94 -7.58
C LEU A 31 -7.65 11.11 -7.99
N LEU A 32 -7.98 11.03 -9.29
CA LEU A 32 -9.37 11.06 -9.74
C LEU A 32 -10.18 9.87 -9.21
N GLY A 33 -9.60 8.67 -9.22
CA GLY A 33 -10.24 7.48 -8.67
C GLY A 33 -10.52 7.65 -7.17
N SER A 34 -9.55 8.14 -6.42
CA SER A 34 -9.69 8.39 -4.98
C SER A 34 -10.68 9.52 -4.69
N ALA A 35 -10.68 10.58 -5.50
CA ALA A 35 -11.66 11.67 -5.42
C ALA A 35 -13.09 11.14 -5.62
N ALA A 36 -13.31 10.27 -6.61
CA ALA A 36 -14.62 9.68 -6.87
C ALA A 36 -15.10 8.79 -5.72
N VAL A 37 -14.19 8.01 -5.10
CA VAL A 37 -14.52 7.20 -3.93
C VAL A 37 -14.94 8.08 -2.74
N CYS A 38 -14.16 9.13 -2.42
CA CYS A 38 -14.51 10.08 -1.36
C CYS A 38 -15.83 10.82 -1.66
N TRP A 39 -16.05 11.20 -2.93
CA TRP A 39 -17.26 11.91 -3.36
C TRP A 39 -18.52 11.07 -3.19
N VAL A 40 -18.46 9.77 -3.50
CA VAL A 40 -19.57 8.83 -3.24
C VAL A 40 -19.76 8.64 -1.73
N ALA A 41 -18.67 8.41 -0.99
CA ALA A 41 -18.73 8.17 0.45
C ALA A 41 -19.32 9.37 1.24
N ALA A 42 -19.13 10.60 0.78
CA ALA A 42 -19.67 11.82 1.40
C ALA A 42 -21.21 11.92 1.42
N ASN A 43 -21.92 11.14 0.60
CA ASN A 43 -23.39 10.98 0.65
C ASN A 43 -24.21 12.30 0.64
N TRP A 44 -24.09 13.09 -0.43
CA TRP A 44 -24.65 14.43 -0.62
C TRP A 44 -26.15 14.64 -0.38
N GLN A 45 -26.54 15.44 0.62
CA GLN A 45 -27.95 15.75 0.93
C GLN A 45 -28.74 16.34 -0.24
N ASP A 46 -28.15 17.27 -0.98
CA ASP A 46 -28.85 18.04 -2.02
C ASP A 46 -29.02 17.28 -3.35
N MET A 47 -28.34 16.14 -3.52
CA MET A 47 -28.42 15.34 -4.74
C MET A 47 -29.48 14.24 -4.63
N THR A 48 -30.41 14.22 -5.57
CA THR A 48 -31.40 13.14 -5.67
C THR A 48 -30.73 11.81 -6.02
N LYS A 49 -31.38 10.68 -5.69
CA LYS A 49 -30.89 9.32 -6.03
C LYS A 49 -30.53 9.22 -7.52
N VAL A 50 -31.38 9.76 -8.39
CA VAL A 50 -31.19 9.75 -9.85
C VAL A 50 -29.94 10.53 -10.25
N GLN A 51 -29.71 11.72 -9.68
CA GLN A 51 -28.53 12.52 -10.00
C GLN A 51 -27.23 11.82 -9.58
N ARG A 52 -27.20 11.18 -8.42
CA ARG A 52 -26.02 10.45 -7.94
C ARG A 52 -25.68 9.26 -8.86
N PHE A 53 -26.67 8.42 -9.19
CA PHE A 53 -26.46 7.29 -10.09
C PHE A 53 -26.10 7.75 -11.51
N ALA A 54 -26.80 8.73 -12.07
CA ALA A 54 -26.50 9.27 -13.40
C ALA A 54 -25.10 9.89 -13.47
N GLY A 55 -24.66 10.58 -12.41
CA GLY A 55 -23.32 11.14 -12.31
C GLY A 55 -22.22 10.08 -12.38
N VAL A 56 -22.29 9.04 -11.53
CA VAL A 56 -21.28 7.97 -11.52
C VAL A 56 -21.33 7.12 -12.79
N GLN A 57 -22.53 6.73 -13.25
CA GLN A 57 -22.69 5.97 -14.50
C GLN A 57 -22.21 6.77 -15.71
N GLY A 58 -22.49 8.08 -15.77
CA GLY A 58 -22.04 8.97 -16.82
C GLY A 58 -20.52 9.09 -16.86
N LEU A 59 -19.88 9.30 -15.71
CA LEU A 59 -18.42 9.38 -15.62
C LEU A 59 -17.75 8.05 -16.02
N LEU A 60 -18.31 6.92 -15.58
CA LEU A 60 -17.86 5.58 -15.95
C LEU A 60 -17.99 5.35 -17.46
N ALA A 61 -19.14 5.70 -18.05
CA ALA A 61 -19.39 5.57 -19.49
C ALA A 61 -18.42 6.43 -20.30
N VAL A 62 -18.20 7.69 -19.90
CA VAL A 62 -17.22 8.58 -20.54
C VAL A 62 -15.83 7.96 -20.49
N CYS A 63 -15.40 7.40 -19.36
CA CYS A 63 -14.08 6.75 -19.24
C CYS A 63 -13.95 5.52 -20.15
N ALA A 64 -14.96 4.65 -20.19
CA ALA A 64 -14.95 3.44 -21.03
C ALA A 64 -15.00 3.78 -22.53
N LEU A 65 -15.86 4.73 -22.94
CA LEU A 65 -15.95 5.21 -24.32
C LEU A 65 -14.66 5.92 -24.75
N ALA A 66 -14.09 6.76 -23.88
CA ALA A 66 -12.82 7.41 -24.13
C ALA A 66 -11.67 6.39 -24.25
N ALA A 67 -11.69 5.31 -23.46
CA ALA A 67 -10.71 4.23 -23.59
C ALA A 67 -10.81 3.51 -24.93
N ALA A 68 -12.03 3.15 -25.36
CA ALA A 68 -12.29 2.54 -26.65
C ALA A 68 -11.83 3.44 -27.81
N TRP A 69 -12.21 4.72 -27.77
CA TRP A 69 -11.82 5.72 -28.76
C TRP A 69 -10.30 5.96 -28.79
N ALA A 70 -9.67 6.11 -27.63
CA ALA A 70 -8.23 6.29 -27.50
C ALA A 70 -7.46 5.07 -28.01
N GLY A 71 -7.96 3.85 -27.75
CA GLY A 71 -7.38 2.60 -28.26
C GLY A 71 -7.37 2.56 -29.77
N LEU A 72 -8.44 3.03 -30.42
CA LEU A 72 -8.51 3.15 -31.88
C LEU A 72 -7.62 4.28 -32.41
N ARG A 73 -7.68 5.49 -31.84
CA ARG A 73 -6.94 6.66 -32.34
C ARG A 73 -5.43 6.56 -32.12
N LEU A 74 -4.99 6.03 -30.99
CA LEU A 74 -3.58 6.00 -30.57
C LEU A 74 -2.91 4.66 -30.92
N ARG A 75 -3.55 3.81 -31.74
CA ARG A 75 -3.05 2.47 -32.11
C ARG A 75 -1.66 2.44 -32.74
N ALA A 76 -1.26 3.52 -33.42
CA ALA A 76 0.05 3.66 -34.04
C ALA A 76 1.02 4.52 -33.22
N SER A 77 0.58 5.06 -32.07
CA SER A 77 1.42 5.94 -31.26
C SER A 77 2.32 5.13 -30.32
N PRO A 78 3.66 5.33 -30.37
CA PRO A 78 4.57 4.69 -29.43
C PRO A 78 4.51 5.32 -28.03
N GLY A 79 5.06 4.61 -27.04
CA GLY A 79 5.27 5.10 -25.67
C GLY A 79 4.00 5.30 -24.85
N VAL A 80 3.98 6.34 -24.01
CA VAL A 80 2.91 6.61 -23.01
C VAL A 80 1.51 6.74 -23.63
N ARG A 81 1.40 7.13 -24.90
CA ARG A 81 0.10 7.23 -25.58
C ARG A 81 -0.60 5.87 -25.69
N ARG A 82 0.16 4.78 -25.76
CA ARG A 82 -0.35 3.41 -25.79
C ARG A 82 -0.92 2.96 -24.44
N THR A 83 -0.48 3.56 -23.33
CA THR A 83 -0.99 3.22 -21.98
C THR A 83 -2.25 3.98 -21.60
N ILE A 84 -2.63 5.03 -22.33
CA ILE A 84 -3.82 5.86 -22.04
C ILE A 84 -5.11 5.03 -21.99
N PRO A 85 -5.43 4.13 -22.95
CA PRO A 85 -6.64 3.32 -22.88
C PRO A 85 -6.69 2.45 -21.61
N GLY A 86 -5.56 1.85 -21.22
CA GLY A 86 -5.46 1.07 -20.00
C GLY A 86 -5.63 1.90 -18.72
N ALA A 87 -5.15 3.15 -18.72
CA ALA A 87 -5.32 4.08 -17.59
C ALA A 87 -6.78 4.54 -17.45
N LEU A 88 -7.47 4.81 -18.56
CA LEU A 88 -8.90 5.14 -18.58
C LEU A 88 -9.77 3.94 -18.14
N LEU A 89 -9.41 2.72 -18.55
CA LEU A 89 -10.10 1.51 -18.08
C LEU A 89 -9.84 1.23 -16.60
N ALA A 90 -8.63 1.51 -16.09
CA ALA A 90 -8.37 1.43 -14.66
C ALA A 90 -9.26 2.41 -13.87
N LEU A 91 -9.39 3.66 -14.36
CA LEU A 91 -10.30 4.65 -13.76
C LEU A 91 -11.76 4.19 -13.82
N ALA A 92 -12.22 3.69 -14.98
CA ALA A 92 -13.56 3.12 -15.12
C ALA A 92 -13.78 1.94 -14.16
N GLY A 93 -12.76 1.11 -13.94
CA GLY A 93 -12.78 0.00 -12.98
C GLY A 93 -12.91 0.47 -11.53
N ILE A 94 -12.27 1.57 -11.14
CA ILE A 94 -12.45 2.19 -9.81
C ILE A 94 -13.86 2.77 -9.68
N LEU A 95 -14.34 3.47 -10.71
CA LEU A 95 -15.70 4.03 -10.75
C LEU A 95 -16.78 2.95 -10.70
N LEU A 96 -16.52 1.76 -11.24
CA LEU A 96 -17.40 0.61 -11.12
C LEU A 96 -17.55 0.18 -9.65
N GLY A 97 -16.45 0.11 -8.90
CA GLY A 97 -16.50 -0.14 -7.46
C GLY A 97 -17.28 0.96 -6.72
N ALA A 98 -17.06 2.23 -7.07
CA ALA A 98 -17.79 3.36 -6.51
C ALA A 98 -19.30 3.31 -6.83
N LEU A 99 -19.68 2.86 -8.03
CA LEU A 99 -21.09 2.67 -8.42
C LEU A 99 -21.77 1.56 -7.61
N LEU A 100 -21.08 0.44 -7.40
CA LEU A 100 -21.60 -0.67 -6.58
C LEU A 100 -21.72 -0.28 -5.11
N ALA A 101 -20.74 0.46 -4.58
CA ALA A 101 -20.80 1.04 -3.23
C ALA A 101 -21.97 2.02 -3.08
N LEU A 102 -22.18 2.92 -4.06
CA LEU A 102 -23.30 3.84 -4.08
C LEU A 102 -24.65 3.11 -4.09
N LEU A 103 -24.75 1.98 -4.80
CA LEU A 103 -25.96 1.15 -4.80
C LEU A 103 -26.25 0.57 -3.41
N GLY A 104 -25.22 0.02 -2.75
CA GLY A 104 -25.35 -0.52 -1.39
C GLY A 104 -25.74 0.55 -0.37
N GLN A 105 -25.08 1.71 -0.46
CA GLN A 105 -25.31 2.87 0.40
C GLN A 105 -26.72 3.48 0.22
N THR A 106 -27.16 3.69 -1.03
CA THR A 106 -28.43 4.38 -1.32
C THR A 106 -29.66 3.56 -0.93
N TYR A 107 -29.57 2.24 -1.03
CA TYR A 107 -30.67 1.33 -0.70
C TYR A 107 -30.49 0.62 0.65
N GLN A 108 -29.46 0.99 1.42
CA GLN A 108 -29.16 0.42 2.75
C GLN A 108 -29.18 -1.11 2.74
N THR A 109 -28.63 -1.71 1.69
CA THR A 109 -28.61 -3.17 1.57
C THR A 109 -27.55 -3.71 2.51
N GLY A 110 -27.92 -4.52 3.50
CA GLY A 110 -26.95 -5.30 4.27
C GLY A 110 -26.58 -6.61 3.58
N ALA A 111 -26.49 -6.57 2.25
CA ALA A 111 -25.81 -7.63 1.51
C ALA A 111 -24.37 -7.70 2.01
N ASP A 112 -23.84 -8.91 2.17
CA ASP A 112 -22.50 -9.10 2.73
C ASP A 112 -21.47 -8.34 1.88
N THR A 113 -20.54 -7.63 2.54
CA THR A 113 -19.52 -6.80 1.87
C THR A 113 -18.75 -7.56 0.79
N TRP A 114 -18.54 -8.87 0.96
CA TRP A 114 -17.86 -9.72 -0.02
C TRP A 114 -18.62 -9.80 -1.36
N GLU A 115 -19.97 -9.78 -1.36
CA GLU A 115 -20.79 -9.85 -2.58
C GLU A 115 -20.53 -8.63 -3.47
N LEU A 116 -20.38 -7.45 -2.87
CA LEU A 116 -20.03 -6.22 -3.58
C LEU A 116 -18.70 -6.38 -4.34
N PHE A 117 -17.66 -6.84 -3.65
CA PHE A 117 -16.35 -7.05 -4.27
C PHE A 117 -16.36 -8.19 -5.28
N ALA A 118 -17.17 -9.24 -5.08
CA ALA A 118 -17.32 -10.33 -6.04
C ALA A 118 -17.98 -9.86 -7.34
N TRP A 119 -19.08 -9.09 -7.25
CA TRP A 119 -19.71 -8.45 -8.41
C TRP A 119 -18.76 -7.46 -9.09
N TRP A 120 -17.97 -6.72 -8.30
CA TRP A 120 -16.95 -5.83 -8.85
C TRP A 120 -15.89 -6.60 -9.66
N ALA A 121 -15.33 -7.69 -9.12
CA ALA A 121 -14.38 -8.53 -9.84
C ALA A 121 -14.99 -9.12 -11.12
N LEU A 122 -16.24 -9.62 -11.05
CA LEU A 122 -16.92 -10.21 -12.20
C LEU A 122 -17.14 -9.19 -13.32
N LEU A 123 -17.68 -8.02 -12.98
CA LEU A 123 -17.98 -6.96 -13.95
C LEU A 123 -16.72 -6.27 -14.50
N LEU A 124 -15.62 -6.28 -13.75
CA LEU A 124 -14.33 -5.74 -14.18
C LEU A 124 -13.56 -6.70 -15.12
N LEU A 125 -13.88 -8.01 -15.11
CA LEU A 125 -13.16 -9.03 -15.87
C LEU A 125 -13.11 -8.77 -17.40
N PRO A 126 -14.22 -8.40 -18.09
CA PRO A 126 -14.18 -8.08 -19.52
C PRO A 126 -13.19 -6.96 -19.86
N TRP A 127 -13.10 -5.95 -18.99
CA TRP A 127 -12.16 -4.85 -19.15
C TRP A 127 -10.73 -5.26 -18.84
N ALA A 128 -10.49 -6.11 -17.84
CA ALA A 128 -9.15 -6.67 -17.57
C ALA A 128 -8.61 -7.48 -18.77
N LEU A 129 -9.46 -8.32 -19.38
CA LEU A 129 -9.14 -9.08 -20.58
C LEU A 129 -8.87 -8.16 -21.78
N ALA A 130 -9.61 -7.06 -21.93
CA ALA A 130 -9.46 -6.13 -23.05
C ALA A 130 -8.29 -5.13 -22.91
N ALA A 131 -7.95 -4.72 -21.69
CA ALA A 131 -7.06 -3.59 -21.43
C ALA A 131 -5.62 -3.82 -21.88
N GLY A 132 -5.13 -5.07 -21.86
CA GLY A 132 -3.72 -5.38 -22.13
C GLY A 132 -2.74 -4.61 -21.24
N SER A 133 -3.19 -4.22 -20.03
CA SER A 133 -2.45 -3.39 -19.07
C SER A 133 -2.27 -4.15 -17.77
N GLN A 134 -1.05 -4.18 -17.22
CA GLN A 134 -0.78 -4.80 -15.92
C GLN A 134 -1.56 -4.14 -14.79
N ALA A 135 -1.80 -2.82 -14.87
CA ALA A 135 -2.49 -2.09 -13.82
C ALA A 135 -3.96 -2.55 -13.65
N VAL A 136 -4.66 -2.82 -14.76
CA VAL A 136 -6.06 -3.28 -14.71
C VAL A 136 -6.14 -4.72 -14.20
N TRP A 137 -5.18 -5.57 -14.58
CA TRP A 137 -5.09 -6.93 -14.05
C TRP A 137 -4.73 -6.97 -12.56
N LEU A 138 -3.83 -6.11 -12.11
CA LEU A 138 -3.50 -5.98 -10.69
C LEU A 138 -4.68 -5.43 -9.88
N LEU A 139 -5.43 -4.46 -10.43
CA LEU A 139 -6.68 -4.00 -9.82
C LEU A 139 -7.70 -5.14 -9.71
N TRP A 140 -7.89 -5.91 -10.78
CA TRP A 140 -8.80 -7.06 -10.78
C TRP A 140 -8.37 -8.14 -9.77
N ALA A 141 -7.07 -8.48 -9.73
CA ALA A 141 -6.54 -9.45 -8.77
C ALA A 141 -6.67 -8.96 -7.33
N LEU A 142 -6.49 -7.65 -7.08
CA LEU A 142 -6.72 -7.04 -5.77
C LEU A 142 -8.18 -7.16 -5.36
N VAL A 143 -9.12 -6.74 -6.22
CA VAL A 143 -10.57 -6.80 -5.95
C VAL A 143 -11.02 -8.24 -5.69
N LEU A 144 -10.52 -9.21 -6.48
CA LEU A 144 -10.81 -10.63 -6.28
C LEU A 144 -10.24 -11.16 -4.95
N ASN A 145 -9.00 -10.80 -4.60
CA ASN A 145 -8.41 -11.17 -3.32
C ASN A 145 -9.22 -10.61 -2.14
N VAL A 146 -9.67 -9.35 -2.23
CA VAL A 146 -10.53 -8.73 -1.21
C VAL A 146 -11.88 -9.44 -1.13
N ALA A 147 -12.51 -9.77 -2.27
CA ALA A 147 -13.77 -10.51 -2.30
C ALA A 147 -13.67 -11.87 -1.59
N VAL A 148 -12.65 -12.66 -1.92
CA VAL A 148 -12.44 -13.98 -1.32
C VAL A 148 -12.05 -13.86 0.15
N ALA A 149 -11.22 -12.89 0.53
CA ALA A 149 -10.87 -12.65 1.92
C ALA A 149 -12.11 -12.32 2.77
N LEU A 150 -12.99 -11.44 2.29
CA LEU A 150 -14.23 -11.09 2.98
C LEU A 150 -15.23 -12.26 3.01
N TRP A 151 -15.27 -13.10 1.96
CA TRP A 151 -16.12 -14.30 1.91
C TRP A 151 -15.69 -15.35 2.94
N LEU A 152 -14.37 -15.50 3.14
CA LEU A 152 -13.80 -16.38 4.17
C LEU A 152 -14.01 -15.85 5.61
N GLY A 153 -14.57 -14.65 5.75
CA GLY A 153 -14.93 -14.00 7.02
C GLY A 153 -14.17 -12.69 7.26
N GLU A 154 -14.81 -11.73 7.94
CA GLU A 154 -14.22 -10.42 8.28
C GLU A 154 -12.94 -10.55 9.13
N ARG A 155 -12.75 -11.69 9.81
CA ARG A 155 -11.53 -12.08 10.53
C ARG A 155 -10.28 -12.14 9.65
N VAL A 156 -10.43 -12.36 8.33
CA VAL A 156 -9.31 -12.29 7.38
C VAL A 156 -8.92 -10.84 7.12
N PHE A 157 -9.85 -9.88 7.20
CA PHE A 157 -9.61 -8.44 7.02
C PHE A 157 -9.17 -7.73 8.31
N SER A 158 -9.31 -8.39 9.46
CA SER A 158 -8.57 -8.11 10.70
C SER A 158 -7.07 -8.39 10.51
N TRP A 159 -6.42 -7.74 9.54
CA TRP A 159 -4.99 -7.89 9.19
C TRP A 159 -4.05 -7.63 10.38
N MET A 160 -4.59 -7.26 11.55
CA MET A 160 -3.92 -6.63 12.67
C MET A 160 -4.59 -6.82 14.05
N LEU A 161 -5.56 -7.73 14.22
CA LEU A 161 -6.08 -8.07 15.57
C LEU A 161 -5.50 -9.42 16.06
N ILE A 162 -4.23 -9.38 16.47
CA ILE A 162 -3.73 -10.09 17.65
C ILE A 162 -3.82 -11.65 17.58
N PHE A 163 -2.85 -12.30 16.94
CA PHE A 163 -2.42 -13.69 17.24
C PHE A 163 -3.48 -14.84 17.26
N GLY A 164 -4.04 -15.26 16.12
CA GLY A 164 -4.71 -16.57 16.00
C GLY A 164 -5.40 -16.81 14.66
N GLY A 165 -5.28 -17.93 13.94
CA GLY A 165 -4.58 -19.21 14.11
C GLY A 165 -4.54 -19.94 12.74
N PRO A 166 -3.91 -21.12 12.63
CA PRO A 166 -3.68 -21.82 11.36
C PRO A 166 -4.96 -22.52 10.88
N GLY A 167 -5.55 -22.04 9.78
CA GLY A 167 -6.79 -22.61 9.25
C GLY A 167 -6.88 -22.69 7.72
N VAL A 168 -7.90 -23.38 7.23
CA VAL A 168 -8.27 -23.54 5.81
C VAL A 168 -8.33 -22.22 5.02
N PRO A 169 -8.78 -21.07 5.58
CA PRO A 169 -8.79 -19.79 4.85
C PRO A 169 -7.43 -19.35 4.29
N GLY A 170 -6.35 -19.58 5.04
CA GLY A 170 -4.99 -19.27 4.57
C GLY A 170 -4.58 -20.09 3.34
N LEU A 171 -4.95 -21.38 3.31
CA LEU A 171 -4.72 -22.26 2.15
C LEU A 171 -5.51 -21.83 0.94
N ILE A 172 -6.77 -21.41 1.12
CA ILE A 172 -7.61 -20.92 0.03
C ILE A 172 -7.00 -19.65 -0.57
N MET A 173 -6.57 -18.70 0.27
CA MET A 173 -5.93 -17.46 -0.19
C MET A 173 -4.58 -17.73 -0.88
N ALA A 174 -3.75 -18.63 -0.36
CA ALA A 174 -2.52 -19.03 -1.01
C ALA A 174 -2.80 -19.72 -2.36
N GLY A 175 -3.76 -20.66 -2.39
CA GLY A 175 -4.18 -21.38 -3.58
C GLY A 175 -4.71 -20.45 -4.68
N LEU A 176 -5.56 -19.49 -4.33
CA LEU A 176 -6.04 -18.45 -5.24
C LEU A 176 -4.87 -17.70 -5.90
N ASN A 177 -3.93 -17.20 -5.10
CA ASN A 177 -2.80 -16.44 -5.63
C ASN A 177 -1.84 -17.30 -6.47
N LEU A 178 -1.71 -18.60 -6.16
CA LEU A 178 -0.94 -19.54 -6.98
C LEU A 178 -1.61 -19.83 -8.32
N VAL A 179 -2.94 -19.97 -8.35
CA VAL A 179 -3.71 -20.14 -9.60
C VAL A 179 -3.60 -18.88 -10.46
N LEU A 180 -3.72 -17.70 -9.85
CA LEU A 180 -3.52 -16.43 -10.55
C LEU A 180 -2.08 -16.30 -11.08
N LEU A 181 -1.09 -16.70 -10.29
CA LEU A 181 0.32 -16.70 -10.69
C LEU A 181 0.57 -17.65 -11.86
N LEU A 182 0.03 -18.86 -11.80
CA LEU A 182 0.10 -19.84 -12.89
C LEU A 182 -0.55 -19.30 -14.16
N GLY A 183 -1.75 -18.70 -14.06
CA GLY A 183 -2.42 -18.05 -15.17
C GLY A 183 -1.57 -16.94 -15.80
N TRP A 184 -0.91 -16.13 -14.96
CA TRP A 184 -0.02 -15.07 -15.42
C TRP A 184 1.22 -15.62 -16.13
N GLU A 185 1.85 -16.66 -15.58
CA GLU A 185 3.02 -17.33 -16.17
C GLU A 185 2.67 -18.01 -17.51
N LEU A 186 1.49 -18.63 -17.62
CA LEU A 186 0.98 -19.18 -18.87
C LEU A 186 0.71 -18.07 -19.90
N ALA A 187 0.12 -16.95 -19.49
CA ALA A 187 -0.10 -15.79 -20.35
C ALA A 187 1.22 -15.14 -20.78
N ALA A 188 2.22 -15.09 -19.90
CA ALA A 188 3.57 -14.63 -20.22
C ALA A 188 4.21 -15.51 -21.30
N ARG A 189 4.09 -16.84 -21.18
CA ARG A 189 4.60 -17.79 -22.20
C ARG A 189 3.86 -17.69 -23.53
N ARG A 190 2.52 -17.64 -23.50
CA ARG A 190 1.69 -17.73 -24.72
C ARG A 190 1.54 -16.41 -25.46
N TRP A 191 1.46 -15.30 -24.72
CA TRP A 191 1.15 -13.96 -25.25
C TRP A 191 2.24 -12.93 -24.97
N ARG A 192 3.40 -13.34 -24.42
CA ARG A 192 4.52 -12.44 -24.05
C ARG A 192 4.07 -11.30 -23.14
N ALA A 193 3.15 -11.58 -22.22
CA ALA A 193 2.73 -10.64 -21.19
C ALA A 193 3.93 -10.26 -20.30
N SER A 194 3.99 -8.99 -19.88
CA SER A 194 5.07 -8.54 -18.99
C SER A 194 4.95 -9.22 -17.62
N THR A 195 6.11 -9.56 -17.08
CA THR A 195 6.29 -10.37 -15.88
C THR A 195 7.04 -9.65 -14.75
N LEU A 196 7.24 -8.34 -14.92
CA LEU A 196 8.08 -7.55 -14.01
C LEU A 196 7.47 -7.36 -12.62
N VAL A 197 6.17 -7.02 -12.54
CA VAL A 197 5.48 -6.66 -11.29
C VAL A 197 4.42 -7.70 -10.92
N GLY A 198 3.56 -8.08 -11.87
CA GLY A 198 2.43 -8.99 -11.64
C GLY A 198 2.78 -10.28 -10.91
N PRO A 199 3.67 -11.13 -11.47
CA PRO A 199 4.08 -12.39 -10.85
C PRO A 199 4.70 -12.22 -9.47
N ARG A 200 5.47 -11.14 -9.26
CA ARG A 200 6.12 -10.86 -7.97
C ARG A 200 5.11 -10.48 -6.89
N VAL A 201 4.10 -9.67 -7.24
CA VAL A 201 3.02 -9.33 -6.31
C VAL A 201 2.23 -10.56 -5.90
N LEU A 202 1.83 -11.39 -6.88
CA LEU A 202 1.08 -12.64 -6.62
C LEU A 202 1.92 -13.65 -5.81
N ALA A 203 3.22 -13.76 -6.10
CA ALA A 203 4.13 -14.60 -5.33
C ALA A 203 4.29 -14.12 -3.89
N VAL A 204 4.44 -12.80 -3.65
CA VAL A 204 4.48 -12.25 -2.29
C VAL A 204 3.19 -12.54 -1.54
N LEU A 205 2.03 -12.36 -2.14
CA LEU A 205 0.75 -12.65 -1.50
C LEU A 205 0.65 -14.13 -1.09
N ALA A 206 1.01 -15.05 -1.99
CA ALA A 206 0.98 -16.48 -1.69
C ALA A 206 2.02 -16.89 -0.60
N ILE A 207 3.27 -16.44 -0.74
CA ILE A 207 4.36 -16.78 0.18
C ILE A 207 4.09 -16.20 1.57
N SER A 208 3.68 -14.93 1.66
CA SER A 208 3.45 -14.26 2.95
C SER A 208 2.35 -14.94 3.76
N VAL A 209 1.25 -15.36 3.13
CA VAL A 209 0.17 -16.08 3.83
C VAL A 209 0.67 -17.42 4.38
N LEU A 210 1.43 -18.18 3.59
CA LEU A 210 1.98 -19.47 4.02
C LEU A 210 3.05 -19.33 5.11
N VAL A 211 3.94 -18.34 5.01
CA VAL A 211 4.97 -18.11 6.03
C VAL A 211 4.34 -17.61 7.33
N LEU A 212 3.38 -16.67 7.27
CA LEU A 212 2.74 -16.09 8.45
C LEU A 212 1.94 -17.14 9.22
N THR A 213 1.24 -18.04 8.53
CA THR A 213 0.53 -19.16 9.16
C THR A 213 1.47 -20.12 9.88
N GLN A 214 2.71 -20.32 9.39
CA GLN A 214 3.73 -21.10 10.10
C GLN A 214 4.37 -20.35 11.28
N MET A 215 4.48 -19.02 11.21
CA MET A 215 5.03 -18.21 12.31
C MET A 215 4.11 -18.19 13.53
N LEU A 216 2.81 -18.01 13.27
CA LEU A 216 1.82 -17.68 14.29
C LEU A 216 0.90 -18.86 14.67
N GLY A 217 0.91 -19.95 13.91
CA GLY A 217 0.06 -21.11 14.16
C GLY A 217 0.76 -22.29 14.85
N ASP A 218 -0.03 -23.30 15.19
CA ASP A 218 0.45 -24.61 15.66
C ASP A 218 1.41 -25.22 14.66
N PHE A 219 2.61 -25.54 15.16
CA PHE A 219 3.66 -26.16 14.38
C PHE A 219 3.31 -27.60 13.97
N LEU A 220 4.01 -28.06 12.93
CA LEU A 220 3.96 -29.31 12.16
C LEU A 220 3.86 -30.61 13.01
N GLY A 221 2.77 -30.80 13.75
CA GLY A 221 2.64 -31.93 14.66
C GLY A 221 1.22 -32.31 15.10
N ARG A 222 0.22 -31.42 15.08
CA ARG A 222 -1.18 -31.78 15.40
C ARG A 222 -2.21 -30.94 14.60
N GLY A 223 -3.31 -31.58 14.18
CA GLY A 223 -4.47 -30.91 13.58
C GLY A 223 -4.19 -30.16 12.27
N LEU A 224 -4.73 -28.94 12.17
CA LEU A 224 -4.68 -28.09 10.96
C LEU A 224 -3.26 -27.57 10.61
N GLY A 225 -2.31 -27.60 11.56
CA GLY A 225 -0.92 -27.18 11.35
C GLY A 225 -0.14 -28.05 10.35
N LEU A 226 -0.44 -29.35 10.27
CA LEU A 226 0.23 -30.29 9.36
C LEU A 226 -0.05 -29.96 7.89
N TYR A 227 -1.31 -29.68 7.53
CA TYR A 227 -1.71 -29.35 6.16
C TYR A 227 -1.06 -28.05 5.68
N ASN A 228 -1.02 -27.02 6.54
CA ASN A 228 -0.36 -25.76 6.24
C ASN A 228 1.16 -25.93 6.06
N GLY A 229 1.79 -26.77 6.89
CA GLY A 229 3.21 -27.09 6.77
C GLY A 229 3.53 -27.81 5.45
N ILE A 230 2.76 -28.83 5.08
CA ILE A 230 2.91 -29.56 3.81
C ILE A 230 2.71 -28.62 2.62
N ALA A 231 1.66 -27.78 2.66
CA ALA A 231 1.39 -26.81 1.60
C ALA A 231 2.54 -25.81 1.45
N TRP A 232 3.08 -25.29 2.57
CA TRP A 232 4.25 -24.42 2.56
C TRP A 232 5.46 -25.11 1.92
N VAL A 233 5.83 -26.32 2.34
CA VAL A 233 6.96 -27.07 1.76
C VAL A 233 6.74 -27.30 0.26
N ALA A 234 5.56 -27.77 -0.14
CA ALA A 234 5.23 -28.04 -1.54
C ALA A 234 5.34 -26.78 -2.42
N VAL A 235 4.83 -25.64 -1.94
CA VAL A 235 4.87 -24.37 -2.65
C VAL A 235 6.29 -23.81 -2.71
N THR A 236 7.04 -23.87 -1.60
CA THR A 236 8.43 -23.41 -1.58
C THR A 236 9.31 -24.22 -2.52
N LEU A 237 9.19 -25.55 -2.53
CA LEU A 237 9.94 -26.42 -3.44
C LEU A 237 9.47 -26.27 -4.89
N GLY A 238 8.16 -26.21 -5.13
CA GLY A 238 7.57 -26.08 -6.46
C GLY A 238 7.92 -24.76 -7.14
N LEU A 239 7.69 -23.63 -6.46
CA LEU A 239 8.09 -22.31 -6.95
C LEU A 239 9.61 -22.18 -7.02
N GLY A 240 10.35 -22.71 -6.04
CA GLY A 240 11.80 -22.74 -6.05
C GLY A 240 12.36 -23.44 -7.28
N PHE A 241 11.85 -24.63 -7.60
CA PHE A 241 12.23 -25.40 -8.79
C PHE A 241 11.86 -24.67 -10.08
N TYR A 242 10.63 -24.16 -10.18
CA TYR A 242 10.16 -23.43 -11.36
C TYR A 242 11.00 -22.17 -11.62
N TYR A 243 11.24 -21.36 -10.59
CA TYR A 243 12.00 -20.11 -10.73
C TYR A 243 13.51 -20.31 -10.79
N GLN A 244 14.03 -21.50 -10.49
CA GLN A 244 15.43 -21.85 -10.69
C GLN A 244 15.69 -22.42 -12.10
N LYS A 245 14.85 -23.35 -12.57
CA LYS A 245 15.06 -24.08 -13.84
C LYS A 245 14.21 -23.58 -15.00
N GLY A 246 12.96 -23.17 -14.75
CA GLY A 246 12.02 -22.76 -15.79
C GLY A 246 12.22 -21.31 -16.21
N ARG A 247 11.96 -20.37 -15.29
CA ARG A 247 12.11 -18.93 -15.54
C ARG A 247 12.85 -18.27 -14.38
N ARG A 248 14.02 -17.71 -14.62
CA ARG A 248 14.87 -17.20 -13.53
C ARG A 248 14.39 -15.86 -12.99
N ASP A 249 13.73 -15.86 -11.83
CA ASP A 249 13.41 -14.65 -11.04
C ASP A 249 14.04 -14.71 -9.64
N LEU A 250 15.17 -14.02 -9.48
CA LEU A 250 15.95 -14.00 -8.24
C LEU A 250 15.24 -13.30 -7.08
N ILE A 251 14.27 -12.42 -7.36
CA ILE A 251 13.51 -11.72 -6.31
C ILE A 251 12.55 -12.70 -5.64
N ILE A 252 11.86 -13.53 -6.44
CA ILE A 252 10.96 -14.57 -5.89
C ILE A 252 11.77 -15.62 -5.14
N LEU A 253 12.93 -16.04 -5.65
CA LEU A 253 13.82 -16.94 -4.92
C LEU A 253 14.33 -16.34 -3.61
N ALA A 254 14.60 -15.03 -3.56
CA ALA A 254 14.97 -14.34 -2.33
C ALA A 254 13.82 -14.28 -1.31
N MET A 255 12.58 -14.08 -1.78
CA MET A 255 11.37 -14.13 -0.93
C MET A 255 11.16 -15.53 -0.35
N LEU A 256 11.35 -16.58 -1.15
CA LEU A 256 11.29 -17.97 -0.68
C LEU A 256 12.39 -18.26 0.35
N ALA A 257 13.63 -17.82 0.11
CA ALA A 257 14.72 -17.98 1.06
C ALA A 257 14.45 -17.24 2.38
N ALA A 258 13.94 -16.01 2.32
CA ALA A 258 13.51 -15.29 3.53
C ALA A 258 12.40 -16.03 4.28
N GLY A 259 11.42 -16.59 3.56
CA GLY A 259 10.37 -17.43 4.14
C GLY A 259 10.92 -18.66 4.85
N VAL A 260 11.89 -19.36 4.26
CA VAL A 260 12.58 -20.50 4.88
C VAL A 260 13.30 -20.08 6.15
N ILE A 261 14.04 -18.96 6.13
CA ILE A 261 14.76 -18.42 7.29
C ILE A 261 13.79 -18.08 8.44
N CYS A 262 12.63 -17.50 8.14
CA CYS A 262 11.63 -17.23 9.18
C CYS A 262 11.14 -18.54 9.81
N VAL A 263 10.73 -19.51 8.98
CA VAL A 263 10.22 -20.81 9.44
C VAL A 263 11.27 -21.58 10.23
N SER A 264 12.48 -21.72 9.74
CA SER A 264 13.59 -22.38 10.46
C SER A 264 13.86 -21.73 11.81
N LEU A 265 13.88 -20.38 11.89
CA LEU A 265 14.11 -19.66 13.13
C LEU A 265 13.01 -19.93 14.17
N ARG A 266 11.75 -19.99 13.74
CA ARG A 266 10.62 -20.36 14.62
C ARG A 266 10.73 -21.80 15.12
N VAL A 267 11.03 -22.75 14.23
CA VAL A 267 11.15 -24.18 14.58
C VAL A 267 12.32 -24.42 15.52
N ALA A 268 13.50 -23.90 15.18
CA ALA A 268 14.67 -23.99 16.02
C ALA A 268 14.42 -23.29 17.37
N GLY A 269 13.71 -22.15 17.36
CA GLY A 269 13.35 -21.41 18.57
C GLY A 269 12.47 -22.22 19.49
N GLU A 270 11.39 -22.82 18.98
CA GLU A 270 10.52 -23.68 19.79
C GLU A 270 11.27 -24.91 20.32
N TRP A 271 12.06 -25.56 19.48
CA TRP A 271 12.83 -26.74 19.86
C TRP A 271 13.83 -26.40 20.97
N LEU A 272 14.57 -25.31 20.82
CA LEU A 272 15.60 -24.89 21.77
C LEU A 272 15.00 -24.44 23.10
N LEU A 273 13.88 -23.69 23.06
CA LEU A 273 13.16 -23.27 24.26
C LEU A 273 12.53 -24.44 25.02
N ARG A 274 12.23 -25.57 24.35
CA ARG A 274 11.79 -26.81 25.02
C ARG A 274 12.94 -27.55 25.70
N LEU A 275 14.14 -27.49 25.14
CA LEU A 275 15.33 -28.13 25.72
C LEU A 275 15.87 -27.35 26.92
N GLU A 276 16.06 -26.04 26.73
CA GLU A 276 16.51 -25.11 27.77
C GLU A 276 15.63 -23.86 27.73
N PRO A 277 14.60 -23.79 28.59
CA PRO A 277 13.77 -22.59 28.69
C PRO A 277 14.61 -21.47 29.32
N GLY A 278 15.19 -20.63 28.47
CA GLY A 278 16.06 -19.57 28.93
C GLY A 278 16.65 -18.71 27.83
N VAL A 279 17.32 -17.66 28.28
CA VAL A 279 17.91 -16.59 27.46
C VAL A 279 19.04 -17.11 26.57
N TRP A 280 19.70 -18.20 26.98
CA TRP A 280 20.75 -18.89 26.24
C TRP A 280 20.32 -19.36 24.86
N ALA A 281 19.01 -19.56 24.63
CA ALA A 281 18.46 -19.87 23.32
C ALA A 281 18.72 -18.78 22.27
N ALA A 282 18.86 -17.51 22.68
CA ALA A 282 18.98 -16.39 21.76
C ALA A 282 20.30 -16.42 20.94
N LEU A 283 21.42 -16.89 21.50
CA LEU A 283 22.70 -16.92 20.80
C LEU A 283 22.74 -17.95 19.65
N PRO A 284 22.36 -19.23 19.86
CA PRO A 284 22.25 -20.18 18.76
C PRO A 284 21.27 -19.75 17.67
N LEU A 285 20.16 -19.10 18.06
CA LEU A 285 19.18 -18.56 17.10
C LEU A 285 19.76 -17.42 16.26
N ALA A 286 20.51 -16.51 16.87
CA ALA A 286 21.23 -15.47 16.14
C ALA A 286 22.26 -16.07 15.17
N ALA A 287 23.05 -17.05 15.63
CA ALA A 287 24.02 -17.73 14.80
C ALA A 287 23.37 -18.48 13.62
N LEU A 288 22.24 -19.16 13.86
CA LEU A 288 21.45 -19.84 12.83
C LEU A 288 20.94 -18.86 11.78
N LEU A 289 20.28 -17.78 12.22
CA LEU A 289 19.76 -16.72 11.36
C LEU A 289 20.85 -16.15 10.45
N MET A 290 22.03 -15.85 11.01
CA MET A 290 23.15 -15.31 10.24
C MET A 290 23.73 -16.34 9.26
N ALA A 291 23.87 -17.60 9.70
CA ALA A 291 24.38 -18.67 8.86
C ALA A 291 23.47 -18.91 7.65
N GLU A 292 22.16 -19.04 7.88
CA GLU A 292 21.18 -19.25 6.82
C GLU A 292 21.09 -18.04 5.88
N ALA A 293 21.11 -16.81 6.41
CA ALA A 293 21.10 -15.61 5.59
C ALA A 293 22.35 -15.51 4.70
N VAL A 294 23.52 -15.87 5.21
CA VAL A 294 24.77 -15.92 4.45
C VAL A 294 24.75 -17.03 3.40
N LEU A 295 24.21 -18.20 3.72
CA LEU A 295 24.06 -19.31 2.78
C LEU A 295 23.11 -18.94 1.64
N ALA A 296 21.94 -18.38 1.96
CA ALA A 296 20.98 -17.87 0.99
C ALA A 296 21.59 -16.79 0.10
N ALA A 297 22.30 -15.83 0.69
CA ALA A 297 23.01 -14.78 -0.04
C ALA A 297 24.06 -15.34 -1.01
N ARG A 298 24.86 -16.33 -0.57
CA ARG A 298 25.85 -17.00 -1.44
C ARG A 298 25.17 -17.76 -2.57
N TRP A 299 24.10 -18.50 -2.29
CA TRP A 299 23.32 -19.23 -3.28
C TRP A 299 22.72 -18.31 -4.35
N LEU A 300 22.06 -17.22 -3.94
CA LEU A 300 21.49 -16.23 -4.85
C LEU A 300 22.56 -15.53 -5.70
N ARG A 301 23.73 -15.22 -5.12
CA ARG A 301 24.86 -14.64 -5.89
C ARG A 301 25.41 -15.60 -6.92
N ARG A 302 25.52 -16.89 -6.60
CA ARG A 302 25.94 -17.92 -7.57
C ARG A 302 24.95 -18.00 -8.74
N LEU A 303 23.66 -18.00 -8.45
CA LEU A 303 22.61 -18.00 -9.49
C LEU A 303 22.62 -16.72 -10.33
N ALA A 304 22.90 -15.56 -9.71
CA ALA A 304 23.01 -14.27 -10.41
C ALA A 304 24.24 -14.18 -11.34
N GLY A 305 25.31 -14.92 -11.03
CA GLY A 305 26.55 -14.93 -11.82
C GLY A 305 26.53 -15.82 -13.07
N ASP A 306 25.48 -16.62 -13.26
CA ASP A 306 25.36 -17.56 -14.39
C ASP A 306 24.92 -16.81 -15.68
N PRO A 307 25.68 -16.88 -16.80
CA PRO A 307 25.42 -16.17 -18.07
C PRO A 307 23.99 -16.27 -18.61
N GLN A 308 23.28 -17.36 -18.34
CA GLN A 308 21.88 -17.53 -18.76
C GLN A 308 20.92 -16.48 -18.14
N THR A 309 21.26 -15.89 -16.98
CA THR A 309 20.47 -14.82 -16.36
C THR A 309 20.54 -13.49 -17.13
N ALA A 310 21.68 -13.18 -17.75
CA ALA A 310 21.86 -11.97 -18.55
C ALA A 310 21.02 -12.01 -19.83
N VAL A 311 20.84 -13.20 -20.41
CA VAL A 311 20.01 -13.43 -21.61
C VAL A 311 18.50 -13.38 -21.30
N ALA A 312 18.07 -13.96 -20.17
CA ALA A 312 16.67 -13.91 -19.75
C ALA A 312 16.21 -12.48 -19.37
N ALA A 313 17.06 -11.69 -18.73
CA ALA A 313 16.78 -10.28 -18.42
C ALA A 313 16.59 -9.41 -19.68
N ALA A 314 17.24 -9.77 -20.80
CA ALA A 314 17.09 -9.09 -22.09
C ALA A 314 15.86 -9.57 -22.89
N ALA A 315 15.27 -10.72 -22.54
CA ALA A 315 14.06 -11.25 -23.15
C ALA A 315 12.78 -10.85 -22.38
N ASP A 316 12.89 -10.65 -21.06
CA ASP A 316 11.82 -10.20 -20.16
C ASP A 316 11.70 -8.66 -20.08
N SER A 317 12.61 -7.90 -20.69
CA SER A 317 12.31 -6.51 -21.03
C SER A 317 11.14 -6.52 -22.00
N GLU A 318 10.04 -5.85 -21.60
CA GLU A 318 8.90 -5.54 -22.46
C GLU A 318 9.44 -5.26 -23.87
N PRO A 319 8.90 -5.85 -24.96
CA PRO A 319 9.44 -5.66 -26.31
C PRO A 319 9.79 -4.20 -26.46
N ALA A 320 11.03 -3.89 -26.85
CA ALA A 320 11.74 -2.60 -26.66
C ALA A 320 10.90 -1.33 -26.94
N ALA A 321 9.77 -1.47 -27.62
CA ALA A 321 8.65 -0.55 -27.65
C ALA A 321 7.97 -0.15 -26.31
N ALA A 322 8.23 -0.75 -25.13
CA ALA A 322 7.42 -0.42 -23.94
C ALA A 322 8.09 -0.28 -22.54
N SER A 323 9.20 -0.93 -22.16
CA SER A 323 9.78 -0.75 -20.80
C SER A 323 11.21 -0.21 -20.74
N ALA A 324 11.98 -0.23 -21.81
CA ALA A 324 13.21 0.56 -21.96
C ALA A 324 13.74 0.37 -23.38
N GLY A 325 14.10 1.47 -24.04
CA GLY A 325 14.98 1.44 -25.20
C GLY A 325 14.38 2.06 -26.45
N ASN A 326 14.86 3.25 -26.76
CA ASN A 326 14.94 3.80 -28.10
C ASN A 326 14.95 2.71 -29.19
N SER A 327 13.99 2.75 -30.12
CA SER A 327 14.38 2.58 -31.50
C SER A 327 15.06 3.89 -31.90
N VAL A 328 16.38 3.95 -31.76
CA VAL A 328 17.12 4.85 -32.65
C VAL A 328 16.89 4.23 -34.03
N ASP A 329 16.32 5.00 -34.96
CA ASP A 329 16.41 4.62 -36.38
C ASP A 329 17.87 4.25 -36.67
N PRO A 330 18.16 3.24 -37.49
CA PRO A 330 19.54 2.94 -37.84
C PRO A 330 20.17 4.23 -38.35
N ALA A 331 21.10 4.79 -37.58
CA ALA A 331 21.91 5.91 -38.04
C ALA A 331 22.65 5.42 -39.27
N ASP A 332 22.67 6.25 -40.32
CA ASP A 332 23.33 5.96 -41.58
C ASP A 332 24.67 5.25 -41.37
N ALA A 333 24.83 4.13 -42.08
CA ALA A 333 25.86 3.12 -41.87
C ALA A 333 27.31 3.58 -42.18
N SER A 334 27.63 4.86 -42.09
CA SER A 334 28.89 5.44 -42.56
C SER A 334 29.70 6.20 -41.51
N ALA A 335 29.40 6.09 -40.21
CA ALA A 335 30.26 6.66 -39.16
C ALA A 335 31.14 5.58 -38.51
N PRO A 336 32.48 5.73 -38.48
CA PRO A 336 33.37 4.73 -37.91
C PRO A 336 33.21 4.69 -36.39
N VAL A 337 32.65 3.58 -35.87
CA VAL A 337 32.55 3.32 -34.43
C VAL A 337 33.91 2.84 -33.94
N ALA A 338 34.65 3.71 -33.25
CA ALA A 338 35.89 3.34 -32.58
C ALA A 338 35.61 2.30 -31.47
N GLN A 339 36.06 1.06 -31.68
CA GLN A 339 36.08 0.03 -30.65
C GLN A 339 37.16 0.37 -29.61
N LEU A 340 36.76 1.01 -28.52
CA LEU A 340 37.57 1.11 -27.31
C LEU A 340 37.45 -0.20 -26.52
N ALA A 341 38.60 -0.69 -26.04
CA ALA A 341 38.78 -1.92 -25.28
C ALA A 341 37.76 -2.08 -24.14
N PRO A 342 37.39 -3.33 -23.77
CA PRO A 342 36.40 -3.56 -22.72
C PRO A 342 36.91 -2.99 -21.40
N ALA A 343 36.20 -1.97 -20.90
CA ALA A 343 36.45 -1.43 -19.58
C ALA A 343 36.32 -2.56 -18.53
N PRO A 344 37.20 -2.64 -17.53
CA PRO A 344 37.11 -3.64 -16.49
C PRO A 344 35.74 -3.53 -15.81
N ALA A 345 35.00 -4.63 -15.78
CA ALA A 345 33.69 -4.67 -15.15
C ALA A 345 33.86 -4.26 -13.67
N PRO A 346 33.24 -3.15 -13.21
CA PRO A 346 33.30 -2.80 -11.81
C PRO A 346 32.73 -3.97 -11.00
N GLN A 347 33.42 -4.38 -9.94
CA GLN A 347 32.96 -5.38 -8.98
C GLN A 347 31.49 -5.11 -8.67
N ALA A 348 30.61 -5.97 -9.15
CA ALA A 348 29.18 -5.75 -9.05
C ALA A 348 28.80 -5.81 -7.57
N ASP A 349 28.39 -4.67 -7.01
CA ASP A 349 27.80 -4.61 -5.68
C ASP A 349 26.74 -5.72 -5.54
N PRO A 350 26.64 -6.35 -4.36
CA PRO A 350 25.68 -7.42 -4.17
C PRO A 350 24.27 -6.92 -4.50
N PRO A 351 23.44 -7.73 -5.19
CA PRO A 351 22.10 -7.32 -5.56
C PRO A 351 21.28 -6.85 -4.35
N TRP A 352 20.37 -5.90 -4.56
CA TRP A 352 19.63 -5.22 -3.49
C TRP A 352 18.85 -6.17 -2.58
N TYR A 353 18.27 -7.24 -3.14
CA TYR A 353 17.51 -8.23 -2.37
C TYR A 353 18.43 -9.06 -1.47
N VAL A 354 19.69 -9.28 -1.87
CA VAL A 354 20.71 -9.90 -1.03
C VAL A 354 21.13 -8.96 0.10
N GLN A 355 21.27 -7.67 -0.20
CA GLN A 355 21.56 -6.65 0.81
C GLN A 355 20.41 -6.54 1.83
N CYS A 356 19.16 -6.59 1.37
CA CYS A 356 17.97 -6.57 2.22
C CYS A 356 17.94 -7.80 3.15
N LEU A 357 18.14 -9.00 2.60
CA LEU A 357 18.16 -10.24 3.35
C LEU A 357 19.27 -10.25 4.42
N LEU A 358 20.48 -9.81 4.05
CA LEU A 358 21.60 -9.68 4.99
C LEU A 358 21.41 -8.55 6.01
N GLY A 359 20.77 -7.44 5.62
CA GLY A 359 20.51 -6.32 6.52
C GLY A 359 19.46 -6.68 7.58
N LEU A 360 18.38 -7.35 7.17
CA LEU A 360 17.32 -7.80 8.06
C LEU A 360 17.82 -8.88 9.02
N SER A 361 18.66 -9.82 8.54
CA SER A 361 19.30 -10.81 9.42
C SER A 361 20.23 -10.16 10.43
N ALA A 362 21.03 -9.16 10.03
CA ALA A 362 21.91 -8.44 10.95
C ALA A 362 21.12 -7.69 12.03
N TRP A 363 20.05 -7.00 11.67
CA TRP A 363 19.20 -6.27 12.61
C TRP A 363 18.51 -7.21 13.61
N LEU A 364 17.88 -8.28 13.14
CA LEU A 364 17.22 -9.26 14.00
C LEU A 364 18.22 -10.04 14.88
N SER A 365 19.44 -10.31 14.37
CA SER A 365 20.52 -10.90 15.18
C SER A 365 21.02 -9.95 16.27
N THR A 366 21.07 -8.64 16.01
CA THR A 366 21.34 -7.64 17.05
C THR A 366 20.26 -7.67 18.12
N VAL A 367 18.98 -7.77 17.76
CA VAL A 367 17.89 -7.89 18.75
C VAL A 367 18.07 -9.14 19.61
N LEU A 368 18.34 -10.30 19.01
CA LEU A 368 18.60 -11.54 19.75
C LEU A 368 19.82 -11.43 20.67
N LEU A 369 20.89 -10.78 20.20
CA LEU A 369 22.08 -10.52 21.02
C LEU A 369 21.77 -9.57 22.20
N LEU A 370 20.97 -8.53 21.97
CA LEU A 370 20.55 -7.62 23.03
C LEU A 370 19.64 -8.30 24.05
N VAL A 371 18.69 -9.13 23.61
CA VAL A 371 17.87 -9.97 24.49
C VAL A 371 18.77 -10.88 25.32
N PHE A 372 19.77 -11.51 24.69
CA PHE A 372 20.73 -12.32 25.42
C PHE A 372 21.43 -11.51 26.53
N ILE A 373 22.03 -10.37 26.17
CA ILE A 373 22.79 -9.54 27.11
C ILE A 373 21.91 -9.02 28.24
N ALA A 374 20.72 -8.51 27.92
CA ALA A 374 19.79 -7.92 28.88
C ALA A 374 19.30 -8.91 29.93
N PHE A 375 19.04 -10.16 29.54
CA PHE A 375 18.47 -11.17 30.45
C PHE A 375 19.47 -12.23 30.94
N SER A 376 20.71 -12.23 30.45
CA SER A 376 21.76 -13.17 30.88
C SER A 376 22.23 -12.97 32.33
N GLY A 377 21.99 -11.79 32.91
CA GLY A 377 22.52 -11.39 34.22
C GLY A 377 24.01 -11.03 34.21
N PHE A 378 24.68 -11.00 33.05
CA PHE A 378 26.09 -10.58 32.97
C PHE A 378 26.29 -9.08 33.19
N ILE A 379 25.31 -8.28 32.79
CA ILE A 379 25.35 -6.82 32.93
C ILE A 379 24.23 -6.42 33.88
N THR A 380 24.60 -6.12 35.12
CA THR A 380 23.67 -5.72 36.18
C THR A 380 23.72 -4.22 36.48
N SER A 381 24.69 -3.50 35.91
CA SER A 381 24.87 -2.07 36.11
C SER A 381 24.93 -1.31 34.79
N GLU A 382 24.47 -0.06 34.80
CA GLU A 382 24.48 0.83 33.64
C GLU A 382 25.92 1.14 33.19
N GLY A 383 26.85 1.32 34.14
CA GLY A 383 28.27 1.44 33.84
C GLY A 383 28.85 0.19 33.17
N GLY A 384 28.41 -1.00 33.58
CA GLY A 384 28.76 -2.26 32.93
C GLY A 384 28.25 -2.32 31.48
N ALA A 385 27.03 -1.82 31.22
CA ALA A 385 26.46 -1.75 29.88
C ALA A 385 27.27 -0.83 28.95
N LEU A 386 27.73 0.31 29.47
CA LEU A 386 28.58 1.25 28.72
C LEU A 386 29.92 0.61 28.34
N VAL A 387 30.60 -0.03 29.29
CA VAL A 387 31.89 -0.70 29.05
C VAL A 387 31.73 -1.86 28.06
N ALA A 388 30.74 -2.73 28.29
CA ALA A 388 30.46 -3.84 27.38
C ALA A 388 30.10 -3.34 25.98
N GLY A 389 29.33 -2.26 25.89
CA GLY A 389 28.96 -1.63 24.63
C GLY A 389 30.16 -1.10 23.86
N LEU A 390 31.11 -0.42 24.52
CA LEU A 390 32.37 0.03 23.91
C LEU A 390 33.21 -1.14 23.41
N VAL A 391 33.34 -2.21 24.21
CA VAL A 391 34.10 -3.42 23.85
C VAL A 391 33.48 -4.11 22.64
N LEU A 392 32.16 -4.33 22.64
CA LEU A 392 31.44 -4.95 21.52
C LEU A 392 31.52 -4.10 20.25
N CYS A 393 31.44 -2.78 20.40
CA CYS A 393 31.58 -1.84 19.29
C CYS A 393 32.97 -1.92 18.65
N ALA A 394 34.03 -1.82 19.46
CA ALA A 394 35.40 -1.90 19.00
C ALA A 394 35.72 -3.27 18.38
N ALA A 395 35.32 -4.36 19.03
CA ALA A 395 35.51 -5.72 18.53
C ALA A 395 34.77 -5.94 17.20
N GLY A 396 33.51 -5.50 17.09
CA GLY A 396 32.73 -5.63 15.86
C GLY A 396 33.34 -4.87 14.68
N VAL A 397 33.81 -3.65 14.92
CA VAL A 397 34.52 -2.86 13.90
C VAL A 397 35.87 -3.47 13.52
N ALA A 398 36.61 -4.03 14.47
CA ALA A 398 37.87 -4.73 14.20
C ALA A 398 37.66 -5.96 13.31
N VAL A 399 36.62 -6.77 13.59
CA VAL A 399 36.22 -7.92 12.76
C VAL A 399 35.81 -7.48 11.35
N LEU A 400 35.15 -6.33 11.20
CA LEU A 400 34.76 -5.81 9.89
C LEU A 400 35.93 -5.28 9.06
N ARG A 401 37.04 -4.90 9.71
CA ARG A 401 38.26 -4.41 9.06
C ARG A 401 39.23 -5.52 8.69
N SER A 402 39.05 -6.74 9.20
CA SER A 402 39.82 -7.90 8.79
C SER A 402 39.22 -8.55 7.53
N ASP A 403 39.99 -9.42 6.86
CA ASP A 403 39.54 -10.21 5.71
C ASP A 403 38.62 -11.38 6.11
N ALA A 404 37.76 -11.15 7.11
CA ALA A 404 36.89 -12.16 7.66
C ALA A 404 35.80 -12.59 6.67
N GLY A 405 35.45 -13.88 6.70
CA GLY A 405 34.40 -14.43 5.84
C GLY A 405 33.03 -13.78 6.07
N PRO A 406 32.06 -13.95 5.14
CA PRO A 406 30.75 -13.29 5.20
C PRO A 406 29.95 -13.49 6.50
N PHE A 407 30.13 -14.63 7.17
CA PHE A 407 29.51 -14.92 8.47
C PHE A 407 30.07 -14.03 9.58
N TRP A 408 31.40 -13.94 9.68
CA TRP A 408 32.08 -13.07 10.64
C TRP A 408 31.79 -11.60 10.39
N ARG A 409 31.58 -11.18 9.14
CA ARG A 409 31.13 -9.82 8.82
C ARG A 409 29.72 -9.51 9.34
N GLN A 410 28.78 -10.47 9.23
CA GLN A 410 27.47 -10.35 9.88
C GLN A 410 27.63 -10.23 11.40
N CYS A 411 28.52 -11.02 12.00
CA CYS A 411 28.77 -11.02 13.44
C CYS A 411 29.34 -9.68 13.90
N GLY A 412 30.36 -9.18 13.21
CA GLY A 412 30.93 -7.87 13.47
C GLY A 412 29.91 -6.74 13.32
N THR A 413 29.00 -6.81 12.35
CA THR A 413 27.90 -5.84 12.20
C THR A 413 26.93 -5.91 13.37
N ALA A 414 26.49 -7.11 13.76
CA ALA A 414 25.53 -7.29 14.85
C ALA A 414 26.13 -6.87 16.21
N MET A 415 27.40 -7.21 16.47
CA MET A 415 28.15 -6.79 17.66
C MET A 415 28.36 -5.27 17.69
N ALA A 416 28.78 -4.68 16.57
CA ALA A 416 29.05 -3.25 16.51
C ALA A 416 27.77 -2.42 16.71
N PHE A 417 26.63 -2.88 16.20
CA PHE A 417 25.36 -2.21 16.40
C PHE A 417 24.77 -2.46 17.79
N ALA A 418 24.82 -3.70 18.30
CA ALA A 418 24.45 -4.00 19.69
C ALA A 418 25.28 -3.16 20.68
N GLY A 419 26.58 -3.02 20.43
CA GLY A 419 27.46 -2.19 21.24
C GLY A 419 27.03 -0.72 21.28
N GLN A 420 26.66 -0.15 20.14
CA GLN A 420 26.10 1.21 20.08
C GLN A 420 24.81 1.35 20.90
N ILE A 421 23.90 0.36 20.85
CA ILE A 421 22.65 0.37 21.63
C ILE A 421 22.91 0.23 23.13
N LEU A 422 23.86 -0.62 23.53
CA LEU A 422 24.25 -0.76 24.95
C LEU A 422 24.89 0.50 25.51
N ILE A 423 25.67 1.23 24.70
CA ILE A 423 26.20 2.53 25.09
C ILE A 423 25.07 3.55 25.30
N ILE A 424 24.06 3.56 24.40
CA ILE A 424 22.86 4.41 24.57
C ILE A 424 22.17 4.09 25.90
N PHE A 425 21.96 2.80 26.19
CA PHE A 425 21.35 2.35 27.44
C PHE A 425 22.19 2.73 28.67
N GLY A 426 23.51 2.54 28.64
CA GLY A 426 24.38 2.89 29.76
C GLY A 426 24.45 4.39 30.07
N LEU A 427 24.01 5.26 29.16
CA LEU A 427 23.99 6.72 29.33
C LEU A 427 22.64 7.28 29.79
N SER A 428 21.57 6.48 29.80
CA SER A 428 20.19 6.98 29.95
C SER A 428 19.91 7.60 31.32
N SER A 429 20.62 7.21 32.36
CA SER A 429 20.44 7.71 33.75
C SER A 429 21.43 8.80 34.15
N SER A 430 22.60 8.82 33.54
CA SER A 430 23.79 9.54 34.04
C SER A 430 24.04 10.87 33.34
N THR A 431 23.27 11.17 32.30
CA THR A 431 23.47 12.33 31.43
C THR A 431 22.14 13.01 31.11
N SER A 432 22.16 14.33 30.88
CA SER A 432 20.96 15.01 30.39
C SER A 432 20.62 14.53 28.99
N PHE A 433 19.34 14.49 28.62
CA PHE A 433 18.87 14.02 27.31
C PHE A 433 19.64 14.65 26.13
N ALA A 434 19.87 15.96 26.17
CA ALA A 434 20.65 16.66 25.15
C ALA A 434 22.10 16.16 25.05
N SER A 435 22.77 15.98 26.20
CA SER A 435 24.14 15.46 26.23
C SER A 435 24.21 13.99 25.77
N ALA A 436 23.19 13.18 26.09
CA ALA A 436 23.05 11.83 25.56
C ALA A 436 22.92 11.86 24.03
N CYS A 437 22.03 12.68 23.46
CA CYS A 437 21.90 12.79 22.00
C CYS A 437 23.19 13.25 21.31
N VAL A 438 23.90 14.24 21.86
CA VAL A 438 25.22 14.66 21.32
C VAL A 438 26.22 13.51 21.35
N PHE A 439 26.30 12.78 22.47
CA PHE A 439 27.19 11.64 22.58
C PHE A 439 26.84 10.56 21.55
N VAL A 440 25.57 10.20 21.41
CA VAL A 440 25.11 9.20 20.44
C VAL A 440 25.44 9.62 19.02
N LEU A 441 25.27 10.90 18.68
CA LEU A 441 25.64 11.44 17.38
C LEU A 441 27.14 11.31 17.11
N LEU A 442 28.00 11.70 18.07
CA LEU A 442 29.45 11.59 17.95
C LEU A 442 29.91 10.13 17.84
N MET A 443 29.37 9.25 18.69
CA MET A 443 29.66 7.82 18.66
C MET A 443 29.23 7.20 17.33
N ALA A 444 27.98 7.39 16.91
CA ALA A 444 27.46 6.82 15.68
C ALA A 444 28.18 7.37 14.44
N ALA A 445 28.54 8.66 14.42
CA ALA A 445 29.37 9.26 13.36
C ALA A 445 30.78 8.65 13.32
N THR A 446 31.37 8.36 14.48
CA THR A 446 32.67 7.70 14.58
C THR A 446 32.60 6.27 14.01
N VAL A 447 31.60 5.48 14.43
CA VAL A 447 31.40 4.12 13.91
C VAL A 447 31.09 4.15 12.41
N TYR A 448 30.31 5.12 11.94
CA TYR A 448 30.01 5.31 10.52
C TYR A 448 31.29 5.56 9.69
N ALA A 449 32.17 6.44 10.18
CA ALA A 449 33.41 6.80 9.50
C ALA A 449 34.42 5.64 9.49
N VAL A 450 34.52 4.92 10.60
CA VAL A 450 35.51 3.84 10.80
C VAL A 450 35.03 2.52 10.18
N GLY A 451 33.72 2.27 10.17
CA GLY A 451 33.07 1.07 9.68
C GLY A 451 33.18 0.91 8.16
N PRO A 452 33.73 -0.20 7.65
CA PRO A 452 33.85 -0.44 6.20
C PRO A 452 32.57 -1.02 5.59
N ASP A 453 31.66 -1.57 6.40
CA ASP A 453 30.47 -2.27 5.93
C ASP A 453 29.27 -1.35 5.66
N VAL A 454 28.54 -1.63 4.58
CA VAL A 454 27.37 -0.85 4.14
C VAL A 454 26.21 -0.98 5.12
N ILE A 455 26.02 -2.17 5.71
CA ILE A 455 24.90 -2.44 6.63
C ILE A 455 25.16 -1.71 7.96
N LEU A 456 26.38 -1.80 8.50
CA LEU A 456 26.74 -1.07 9.71
C LEU A 456 26.60 0.45 9.53
N ARG A 457 27.05 0.99 8.39
CA ARG A 457 26.85 2.42 8.07
C ARG A 457 25.39 2.82 8.01
N PHE A 458 24.53 1.98 7.43
CA PHE A 458 23.09 2.23 7.43
C PHE A 458 22.53 2.27 8.85
N LEU A 459 22.86 1.27 9.70
CA LEU A 459 22.40 1.17 11.08
C LEU A 459 22.91 2.33 11.96
N SER A 460 24.19 2.69 11.86
CA SER A 460 24.74 3.88 12.54
C SER A 460 24.14 5.17 11.97
N GLY A 461 23.83 5.23 10.68
CA GLY A 461 23.11 6.34 10.06
C GLY A 461 21.72 6.56 10.66
N LEU A 462 21.01 5.49 11.05
CA LEU A 462 19.73 5.60 11.75
C LEU A 462 19.91 6.25 13.12
N LEU A 463 20.95 5.87 13.86
CA LEU A 463 21.27 6.50 15.14
C LEU A 463 21.66 7.98 14.99
N ILE A 464 22.40 8.35 13.94
CA ILE A 464 22.71 9.75 13.63
C ILE A 464 21.42 10.54 13.37
N ALA A 465 20.52 9.99 12.56
CA ALA A 465 19.25 10.63 12.23
C ALA A 465 18.35 10.77 13.48
N SER A 466 18.23 9.72 14.29
CA SER A 466 17.45 9.72 15.53
C SER A 466 18.02 10.66 16.60
N ALA A 467 19.34 10.69 16.79
CA ALA A 467 19.99 11.62 17.72
C ALA A 467 19.85 13.08 17.27
N GLY A 468 20.00 13.34 15.96
CA GLY A 468 19.74 14.67 15.39
C GLY A 468 18.29 15.10 15.58
N ALA A 469 17.33 14.20 15.35
CA ALA A 469 15.91 14.45 15.64
C ALA A 469 15.66 14.76 17.11
N GLY A 470 16.29 14.02 18.04
CA GLY A 470 16.20 14.27 19.48
C GLY A 470 16.74 15.64 19.90
N LEU A 471 17.84 16.11 19.30
CA LEU A 471 18.36 17.45 19.56
C LEU A 471 17.44 18.56 19.05
N ILE A 472 16.84 18.38 17.86
CA ILE A 472 15.86 19.31 17.31
C ILE A 472 14.63 19.36 18.22
N TRP A 473 14.14 18.20 18.66
CA TRP A 473 13.03 18.10 19.61
C TRP A 473 13.31 18.88 20.91
N TYR A 474 14.45 18.60 21.55
CA TYR A 474 14.85 19.26 22.79
C TYR A 474 14.96 20.78 22.63
N GLY A 475 15.48 21.25 21.49
CA GLY A 475 15.58 22.68 21.19
C GLY A 475 14.23 23.37 20.98
N LEU A 476 13.20 22.66 20.54
CA LEU A 476 11.86 23.20 20.27
C LEU A 476 10.96 23.16 21.49
N SER A 477 11.14 22.18 22.38
CA SER A 477 10.31 22.02 23.58
C SER A 477 11.16 21.59 24.79
N PRO A 478 11.85 22.55 25.42
CA PRO A 478 12.71 22.27 26.56
C PRO A 478 11.93 21.77 27.79
N ASP A 479 10.65 22.13 27.91
CA ASP A 479 9.81 21.82 29.07
C ASP A 479 9.19 20.39 29.04
N VAL A 480 9.21 19.70 27.88
CA VAL A 480 8.60 18.37 27.69
C VAL A 480 9.61 17.22 27.89
N GLY A 481 10.81 17.53 28.40
CA GLY A 481 11.87 16.55 28.65
C GLY A 481 11.58 15.47 29.71
N GLN A 482 10.36 15.42 30.27
CA GLN A 482 9.90 14.41 31.23
C GLN A 482 8.81 13.47 30.69
N GLU A 483 8.21 13.74 29.51
CA GLU A 483 7.30 12.78 28.89
C GLU A 483 8.11 11.67 28.20
N ASP A 484 7.76 10.41 28.45
CA ASP A 484 8.36 9.27 27.74
C ASP A 484 8.17 9.48 26.23
N LEU A 485 9.26 9.43 25.46
CA LEU A 485 9.23 9.61 24.00
C LEU A 485 8.26 8.64 23.31
N LEU A 486 8.12 7.45 23.88
CA LEU A 486 7.20 6.42 23.40
C LEU A 486 5.74 6.80 23.68
N ASP A 487 5.46 7.39 24.84
CA ASP A 487 4.12 7.89 25.21
C ASP A 487 3.73 9.12 24.38
N ALA A 488 4.67 10.04 24.11
CA ALA A 488 4.46 11.17 23.21
C ALA A 488 4.27 10.72 21.74
N TRP A 489 4.92 9.63 21.32
CA TRP A 489 4.73 9.01 20.00
C TRP A 489 3.38 8.29 19.88
N MET A 490 2.93 7.61 20.94
CA MET A 490 1.65 6.89 20.97
C MET A 490 0.43 7.81 21.16
N ARG A 491 0.57 8.91 21.89
CA ARG A 491 -0.48 9.95 22.01
C ARG A 491 -0.44 10.87 20.80
N PHE A 492 -0.90 10.36 19.67
CA PHE A 492 -1.00 11.16 18.44
C PHE A 492 -2.02 12.30 18.62
N ASP A 493 -1.52 13.53 18.70
CA ASP A 493 -2.31 14.76 18.66
C ASP A 493 -1.87 15.59 17.45
N ALA A 494 -2.79 15.80 16.50
CA ALA A 494 -2.54 16.49 15.24
C ALA A 494 -2.03 17.94 15.44
N MET A 495 -2.43 18.59 16.54
CA MET A 495 -1.92 19.92 16.90
C MET A 495 -0.45 19.83 17.34
N ARG A 496 -0.11 18.92 18.26
CA ARG A 496 1.30 18.70 18.68
C ARG A 496 2.18 18.22 17.52
N ALA A 497 1.65 17.42 16.60
CA ALA A 497 2.34 16.95 15.40
C ALA A 497 2.87 18.10 14.54
N THR A 498 2.08 19.17 14.39
CA THR A 498 2.45 20.33 13.55
C THR A 498 3.60 21.15 14.14
N PHE A 499 3.72 21.26 15.46
CA PHE A 499 4.76 22.06 16.11
C PHE A 499 6.05 21.28 16.41
N LEU A 500 5.94 20.00 16.76
CA LEU A 500 7.08 19.20 17.21
C LEU A 500 7.67 18.32 16.09
N TRP A 501 6.84 17.76 15.22
CA TRP A 501 7.26 16.74 14.26
C TRP A 501 7.60 17.32 12.89
N LEU A 502 6.89 18.38 12.48
CA LEU A 502 7.15 19.07 11.22
C LEU A 502 8.61 19.56 11.09
N PRO A 503 9.24 20.18 12.11
CA PRO A 503 10.62 20.62 12.02
C PRO A 503 11.59 19.47 11.77
N ILE A 504 11.43 18.36 12.51
CA ILE A 504 12.25 17.15 12.36
C ILE A 504 12.05 16.55 10.97
N ALA A 505 10.80 16.48 10.51
CA ALA A 505 10.48 15.89 9.22
C ALA A 505 11.02 16.73 8.05
N VAL A 506 10.82 18.05 8.08
CA VAL A 506 11.31 18.95 7.03
C VAL A 506 12.83 18.97 7.00
N THR A 507 13.50 19.18 8.14
CA THR A 507 14.97 19.24 8.20
C THR A 507 15.60 17.92 7.76
N GLY A 508 15.08 16.79 8.23
CA GLY A 508 15.57 15.47 7.85
C GLY A 508 15.32 15.14 6.38
N ALA A 509 14.21 15.59 5.79
CA ALA A 509 13.95 15.43 4.35
C ALA A 509 14.88 16.31 3.49
N TRP A 510 15.16 17.54 3.89
CA TRP A 510 16.16 18.37 3.22
C TRP A 510 17.56 17.75 3.32
N ALA A 511 17.96 17.26 4.49
CA ALA A 511 19.21 16.52 4.67
C ALA A 511 19.27 15.31 3.73
N THR A 512 18.19 14.52 3.63
CA THR A 512 18.07 13.39 2.72
C THR A 512 18.30 13.78 1.25
N ALA A 513 17.63 14.84 0.79
CA ALA A 513 17.77 15.34 -0.58
C ALA A 513 19.21 15.81 -0.87
N VAL A 514 19.84 16.51 0.08
CA VAL A 514 21.24 16.94 -0.03
C VAL A 514 22.19 15.74 -0.06
N ILE A 515 22.02 14.75 0.82
CA ILE A 515 22.89 13.57 0.87
C ILE A 515 22.82 12.79 -0.44
N PHE A 516 21.62 12.53 -0.99
CA PHE A 516 21.49 11.80 -2.26
C PHE A 516 22.09 12.55 -3.45
N THR A 517 21.86 13.87 -3.52
CA THR A 517 22.41 14.70 -4.61
C THR A 517 23.93 14.83 -4.51
N LEU A 518 24.48 15.00 -3.30
CA LEU A 518 25.92 15.04 -3.06
C LEU A 518 26.58 13.68 -3.33
N ALA A 519 25.97 12.58 -2.87
CA ALA A 519 26.46 11.23 -3.12
C ALA A 519 26.56 10.93 -4.63
N HIS A 520 25.58 11.40 -5.41
CA HIS A 520 25.60 11.27 -6.86
C HIS A 520 26.69 12.14 -7.52
N ARG A 521 26.86 13.39 -7.08
CA ARG A 521 27.86 14.32 -7.63
C ARG A 521 29.30 13.90 -7.33
N LEU A 522 29.56 13.43 -6.11
CA LEU A 522 30.91 13.01 -5.70
C LEU A 522 31.35 11.72 -6.39
N GLY A 523 30.41 10.82 -6.68
CA GLY A 523 30.70 9.55 -7.36
C GLY A 523 31.72 8.67 -6.62
N GLY A 524 32.09 7.55 -7.24
CA GLY A 524 33.13 6.64 -6.75
C GLY A 524 32.96 6.21 -5.29
N LYS A 525 34.08 6.07 -4.57
CA LYS A 525 34.09 5.60 -3.17
C LYS A 525 33.29 6.51 -2.22
N ARG A 526 33.39 7.84 -2.38
CA ARG A 526 32.69 8.82 -1.53
C ARG A 526 31.17 8.81 -1.73
N GLY A 527 30.71 8.60 -2.97
CA GLY A 527 29.29 8.40 -3.26
C GLY A 527 28.74 7.15 -2.58
N HIS A 528 29.46 6.03 -2.72
CA HIS A 528 29.09 4.77 -2.04
C HIS A 528 29.09 4.88 -0.52
N THR A 529 29.98 5.67 0.07
CA THR A 529 29.99 5.89 1.52
C THR A 529 28.85 6.76 2.01
N LEU A 530 28.17 7.55 1.17
CA LEU A 530 27.07 8.44 1.58
C LEU A 530 25.68 7.84 1.34
N GLN A 531 25.55 6.87 0.43
CA GLN A 531 24.25 6.24 0.15
C GLN A 531 23.57 5.63 1.39
N PRO A 532 24.25 4.91 2.29
CA PRO A 532 23.62 4.34 3.49
C PRO A 532 23.03 5.42 4.40
N LEU A 533 23.74 6.54 4.56
CA LEU A 533 23.25 7.69 5.32
C LEU A 533 21.99 8.30 4.71
N GLY A 534 21.94 8.43 3.37
CA GLY A 534 20.76 8.94 2.68
C GLY A 534 19.53 8.07 2.91
N TRP A 535 19.67 6.75 2.85
CA TRP A 535 18.58 5.81 3.14
C TRP A 535 18.20 5.81 4.63
N ALA A 536 19.16 5.96 5.54
CA ALA A 536 18.87 6.05 6.96
C ALA A 536 18.03 7.29 7.29
N PHE A 537 18.45 8.47 6.84
CA PHE A 537 17.68 9.71 7.02
C PHE A 537 16.29 9.64 6.37
N LEU A 538 16.20 9.09 5.15
CA LEU A 538 14.93 8.91 4.45
C LEU A 538 13.94 8.07 5.27
N LEU A 539 14.38 6.91 5.77
CA LEU A 539 13.53 5.99 6.52
C LEU A 539 13.17 6.52 7.91
N SER A 540 14.11 7.17 8.60
CA SER A 540 13.87 7.77 9.93
C SER A 540 12.79 8.86 9.89
N VAL A 541 12.74 9.63 8.80
CA VAL A 541 11.82 10.77 8.66
C VAL A 541 10.46 10.37 8.07
N GLN A 542 10.42 9.33 7.23
CA GLN A 542 9.23 9.04 6.43
C GLN A 542 7.98 8.72 7.27
N GLY A 543 8.13 8.04 8.41
CA GLY A 543 7.01 7.77 9.32
C GLY A 543 6.35 9.05 9.83
N MET A 544 7.16 10.05 10.19
CA MET A 544 6.67 11.36 10.63
C MET A 544 5.97 12.11 9.50
N VAL A 545 6.52 12.05 8.28
CA VAL A 545 5.92 12.67 7.09
C VAL A 545 4.55 12.07 6.75
N TRP A 546 4.35 10.77 6.98
CA TRP A 546 3.06 10.14 6.74
C TRP A 546 1.97 10.60 7.71
N LEU A 547 2.38 10.93 8.93
CA LEU A 547 1.48 11.37 10.00
C LEU A 547 1.39 12.91 10.10
N ALA A 548 2.20 13.65 9.35
CA ALA A 548 2.24 15.11 9.42
C ALA A 548 0.95 15.74 8.87
N GLY A 549 0.24 16.49 9.71
CA GLY A 549 -0.82 17.41 9.30
C GLY A 549 -0.24 18.67 8.65
N GLY A 550 -0.97 19.25 7.71
CA GLY A 550 -0.59 20.48 7.03
C GLY A 550 -1.52 21.65 7.34
N ILE A 551 -1.05 22.85 7.03
CA ILE A 551 -1.80 24.10 7.16
C ILE A 551 -2.17 24.59 5.76
N SER A 552 -3.36 25.17 5.58
CA SER A 552 -3.74 25.74 4.29
C SER A 552 -3.02 27.05 3.99
N VAL A 553 -2.89 27.42 2.71
CA VAL A 553 -2.26 28.68 2.29
C VAL A 553 -2.96 29.90 2.92
N GLN A 554 -4.27 29.83 3.13
CA GLN A 554 -5.07 30.91 3.73
C GLN A 554 -4.73 31.14 5.20
N GLN A 555 -4.27 30.10 5.91
CA GLN A 555 -3.93 30.14 7.33
C GLN A 555 -2.46 30.54 7.57
N LEU A 556 -1.63 30.63 6.52
CA LEU A 556 -0.22 31.03 6.65
C LEU A 556 0.00 32.40 7.31
N PRO A 557 -0.78 33.46 7.01
CA PRO A 557 -0.58 34.75 7.67
C PRO A 557 -0.87 34.70 9.18
N ALA A 558 -1.91 33.96 9.58
CA ALA A 558 -2.21 33.75 10.99
C ALA A 558 -1.12 32.93 11.69
N MET A 559 -0.61 31.88 11.02
CA MET A 559 0.50 31.08 11.54
C MET A 559 1.79 31.89 11.68
N TRP A 560 2.06 32.81 10.75
CA TRP A 560 3.22 33.70 10.83
C TRP A 560 3.17 34.59 12.08
N GLN A 561 1.98 35.05 12.46
CA GLN A 561 1.79 35.84 13.68
C GLN A 561 1.94 35.00 14.96
N LEU A 562 1.51 33.73 14.93
CA LEU A 562 1.60 32.83 16.09
C LEU A 562 3.00 32.25 16.30
N ASN A 563 3.60 31.72 15.23
CA ASN A 563 4.92 31.12 15.26
C ASN A 563 5.62 31.26 13.88
N PRO A 564 6.48 32.27 13.71
CA PRO A 564 7.23 32.49 12.48
C PRO A 564 8.09 31.29 12.08
N HIS A 565 8.70 30.59 13.06
CA HIS A 565 9.61 29.47 12.80
C HIS A 565 8.87 28.30 12.14
N THR A 566 7.71 27.92 12.65
CA THR A 566 6.89 26.86 12.04
C THR A 566 6.44 27.25 10.64
N THR A 567 6.10 28.52 10.42
CA THR A 567 5.69 29.01 9.09
C THR A 567 6.83 28.90 8.06
N VAL A 568 8.06 29.26 8.46
CA VAL A 568 9.25 29.06 7.62
C VAL A 568 9.47 27.59 7.29
N LEU A 569 9.25 26.68 8.24
CA LEU A 569 9.41 25.25 8.02
C LEU A 569 8.33 24.65 7.12
N VAL A 570 7.07 25.10 7.23
CA VAL A 570 6.00 24.76 6.28
C VAL A 570 6.39 25.20 4.87
N ALA A 571 6.87 26.43 4.71
CA ALA A 571 7.37 26.94 3.42
C ALA A 571 8.56 26.12 2.90
N ALA A 572 9.51 25.76 3.77
CA ALA A 572 10.65 24.91 3.41
C ALA A 572 10.19 23.51 2.97
N GLY A 573 9.17 22.93 3.61
CA GLY A 573 8.56 21.67 3.19
C GLY A 573 7.94 21.77 1.79
N ALA A 574 7.20 22.85 1.51
CA ALA A 574 6.61 23.10 0.19
C ALA A 574 7.65 23.33 -0.92
N LEU A 575 8.83 23.86 -0.57
CA LEU A 575 9.93 24.10 -1.52
C LEU A 575 10.79 22.86 -1.79
N LEU A 576 10.69 21.81 -0.97
CA LEU A 576 11.48 20.59 -1.13
C LEU A 576 11.35 19.93 -2.52
N PRO A 577 10.15 19.76 -3.11
CA PRO A 577 10.00 19.13 -4.44
C PRO A 577 10.60 20.01 -5.56
N VAL A 578 10.53 21.34 -5.37
CA VAL A 578 11.10 22.33 -6.30
C VAL A 578 12.63 22.25 -6.26
N ALA A 579 13.22 22.22 -5.07
CA ALA A 579 14.66 22.08 -4.90
C ALA A 579 15.17 20.72 -5.42
N ALA A 580 14.44 19.64 -5.15
CA ALA A 580 14.71 18.32 -5.71
C ALA A 580 14.72 18.33 -7.24
N ALA A 581 13.72 18.95 -7.87
CA ALA A 581 13.65 19.10 -9.32
C ALA A 581 14.82 19.93 -9.86
N LEU A 582 15.12 21.09 -9.26
CA LEU A 582 16.23 21.95 -9.67
C LEU A 582 17.59 21.25 -9.51
N ALA A 583 17.81 20.51 -8.42
CA ALA A 583 19.08 19.81 -8.18
C ALA A 583 19.43 18.80 -9.27
N VAL A 584 18.41 18.25 -9.93
CA VAL A 584 18.52 17.24 -11.00
C VAL A 584 18.45 17.85 -12.40
N LEU A 585 17.57 18.82 -12.63
CA LEU A 585 17.31 19.40 -13.95
C LEU A 585 18.32 20.50 -14.29
N TRP A 586 18.77 21.28 -13.31
CA TRP A 586 19.69 22.40 -13.51
C TRP A 586 21.04 21.98 -14.12
N PRO A 587 21.72 20.91 -13.65
CA PRO A 587 22.94 20.43 -14.29
C PRO A 587 22.74 20.03 -15.75
N ARG A 588 21.50 19.75 -16.16
CA ARG A 588 21.13 19.28 -17.51
C ARG A 588 20.43 20.34 -18.36
N ARG A 589 20.44 21.61 -17.92
CA ARG A 589 19.78 22.73 -18.61
C ARG A 589 20.23 22.95 -20.05
N HIS A 590 21.44 22.50 -20.41
CA HIS A 590 21.98 22.59 -21.78
C HIS A 590 21.36 21.55 -22.73
N VAL A 591 20.82 20.46 -22.19
CA VAL A 591 20.21 19.36 -22.95
C VAL A 591 18.67 19.43 -22.91
N LEU A 592 18.10 20.00 -21.85
CA LEU A 592 16.66 20.10 -21.63
C LEU A 592 16.07 21.39 -22.19
N THR A 593 14.84 21.33 -22.70
CA THR A 593 14.09 22.54 -23.11
C THR A 593 13.75 23.40 -21.90
N ALA A 594 13.76 24.73 -22.05
CA ALA A 594 13.40 25.69 -21.00
C ALA A 594 12.04 25.37 -20.34
N GLY A 595 11.06 24.88 -21.11
CA GLY A 595 9.76 24.45 -20.58
C GLY A 595 9.80 23.26 -19.62
N VAL A 596 10.78 22.36 -19.73
CA VAL A 596 10.98 21.26 -18.77
C VAL A 596 11.81 21.75 -17.58
N THR A 597 12.88 22.50 -17.85
CA THR A 597 13.81 23.00 -16.81
C THR A 597 13.12 23.93 -15.81
N TRP A 598 12.22 24.81 -16.29
CA TRP A 598 11.49 25.75 -15.44
C TRP A 598 10.04 25.34 -15.19
N GLY A 599 9.36 24.76 -16.18
CA GLY A 599 7.96 24.39 -16.03
C GLY A 599 7.72 23.26 -15.03
N VAL A 600 8.67 22.32 -14.85
CA VAL A 600 8.56 21.27 -13.84
C VAL A 600 8.67 21.83 -12.41
N PRO A 601 9.72 22.59 -12.04
CA PRO A 601 9.78 23.23 -10.72
C PRO A 601 8.59 24.14 -10.42
N ILE A 602 8.12 24.94 -11.38
CA ILE A 602 6.95 25.82 -11.21
C ILE A 602 5.69 25.00 -10.99
N GLY A 603 5.46 23.95 -11.80
CA GLY A 603 4.30 23.08 -11.64
C GLY A 603 4.29 22.35 -10.29
N LEU A 604 5.47 21.93 -9.81
CA LEU A 604 5.62 21.33 -8.48
C LEU A 604 5.38 22.33 -7.36
N LEU A 605 5.80 23.58 -7.52
CA LEU A 605 5.51 24.64 -6.54
C LEU A 605 4.00 24.86 -6.43
N ILE A 606 3.29 24.97 -7.55
CA ILE A 606 1.83 25.13 -7.55
C ILE A 606 1.16 23.92 -6.90
N LEU A 607 1.61 22.70 -7.22
CA LEU A 607 1.07 21.47 -6.63
C LEU A 607 1.38 21.36 -5.12
N ALA A 608 2.58 21.76 -4.68
CA ALA A 608 2.98 21.75 -3.29
C ALA A 608 2.23 22.81 -2.46
N LEU A 609 1.99 23.99 -3.02
CA LEU A 609 1.15 25.03 -2.40
C LEU A 609 -0.32 24.62 -2.34
N PHE A 610 -0.82 23.96 -3.40
CA PHE A 610 -2.16 23.40 -3.40
C PHE A 610 -2.31 22.32 -2.31
N TRP A 611 -1.35 21.41 -2.17
CA TRP A 611 -1.36 20.39 -1.12
C TRP A 611 -0.61 20.77 0.16
N LEU A 612 -0.58 22.06 0.50
CA LEU A 612 -0.04 22.49 1.78
C LEU A 612 -0.74 21.87 3.01
N PRO A 613 -2.08 21.63 2.99
CA PRO A 613 -2.76 20.86 4.04
C PRO A 613 -2.32 19.40 4.13
N SER A 614 -1.60 18.90 3.12
CA SER A 614 -1.24 17.50 2.97
C SER A 614 0.22 17.35 2.49
N PRO A 615 1.19 17.78 3.32
CA PRO A 615 2.58 17.95 2.91
C PRO A 615 3.21 16.63 2.44
N GLY A 616 2.77 15.48 2.96
CA GLY A 616 3.31 14.17 2.60
C GLY A 616 3.31 13.88 1.09
N VAL A 617 2.38 14.45 0.33
CA VAL A 617 2.40 14.28 -1.13
C VAL A 617 3.58 15.02 -1.78
N GLY A 618 3.89 16.24 -1.33
CA GLY A 618 5.05 16.99 -1.83
C GLY A 618 6.33 16.19 -1.63
N PHE A 619 6.52 15.62 -0.43
CA PHE A 619 7.70 14.82 -0.10
C PHE A 619 7.80 13.57 -0.98
N ALA A 620 6.70 12.86 -1.21
CA ALA A 620 6.68 11.70 -2.09
C ALA A 620 7.06 12.05 -3.55
N LEU A 621 6.60 13.21 -4.05
CA LEU A 621 6.99 13.72 -5.36
C LEU A 621 8.47 14.09 -5.42
N ALA A 622 9.04 14.63 -4.36
CA ALA A 622 10.48 14.92 -4.27
C ALA A 622 11.31 13.63 -4.41
N TRP A 623 10.93 12.54 -3.72
CA TRP A 623 11.59 11.24 -3.84
C TRP A 623 11.47 10.63 -5.24
N LEU A 624 10.27 10.71 -5.83
CA LEU A 624 10.03 10.22 -7.19
C LEU A 624 10.91 10.95 -8.23
N LEU A 625 11.07 12.26 -8.09
CA LEU A 625 11.91 13.08 -8.98
C LEU A 625 13.40 12.89 -8.76
N LEU A 626 13.87 12.90 -7.51
CA LEU A 626 15.26 12.61 -7.18
C LEU A 626 15.64 11.20 -7.63
N GLY A 627 14.78 10.21 -7.40
CA GLY A 627 15.02 8.83 -7.80
C GLY A 627 15.20 8.69 -9.31
N PHE A 628 14.32 9.30 -10.10
CA PHE A 628 14.46 9.24 -11.57
C PHE A 628 15.69 10.04 -12.03
N GLY A 629 15.88 11.23 -11.45
CA GLY A 629 16.95 12.14 -11.76
C GLY A 629 18.35 11.59 -11.53
N LEU A 630 18.56 10.98 -10.37
CA LEU A 630 19.82 10.41 -9.94
C LEU A 630 20.01 8.96 -10.44
N ASN A 631 19.09 8.46 -11.28
CA ASN A 631 19.07 7.08 -11.80
C ASN A 631 19.03 6.02 -10.68
N GLN A 632 18.29 6.32 -9.60
CA GLN A 632 18.08 5.43 -8.47
C GLN A 632 16.64 4.89 -8.46
N PHE A 633 16.43 3.77 -9.18
CA PHE A 633 15.11 3.14 -9.29
C PHE A 633 14.48 2.80 -7.92
N ARG A 634 15.31 2.40 -6.94
CA ARG A 634 14.85 2.10 -5.57
C ARG A 634 14.14 3.30 -4.93
N LEU A 635 14.68 4.51 -5.14
CA LEU A 635 14.12 5.75 -4.61
C LEU A 635 12.82 6.14 -5.35
N VAL A 636 12.71 5.84 -6.65
CA VAL A 636 11.44 6.00 -7.40
C VAL A 636 10.35 5.10 -6.83
N VAL A 637 10.66 3.82 -6.63
CA VAL A 637 9.70 2.85 -6.04
C VAL A 637 9.30 3.31 -4.64
N PHE A 638 10.25 3.77 -3.83
CA PHE A 638 9.96 4.32 -2.51
C PHE A 638 9.04 5.54 -2.58
N GLY A 639 9.28 6.48 -3.50
CA GLY A 639 8.40 7.65 -3.70
C GLY A 639 6.96 7.24 -4.08
N VAL A 640 6.79 6.23 -4.94
CA VAL A 640 5.47 5.70 -5.30
C VAL A 640 4.78 5.02 -4.10
N LEU A 641 5.50 4.17 -3.36
CA LEU A 641 4.95 3.50 -2.17
C LEU A 641 4.59 4.52 -1.08
N SER A 642 5.46 5.51 -0.85
CA SER A 642 5.23 6.58 0.11
C SER A 642 3.98 7.38 -0.23
N LEU A 643 3.74 7.65 -1.51
CA LEU A 643 2.53 8.31 -1.99
C LEU A 643 1.26 7.49 -1.75
N LEU A 644 1.31 6.18 -2.04
CA LEU A 644 0.19 5.27 -1.85
C LEU A 644 -0.16 5.11 -0.36
N ILE A 645 0.85 4.96 0.49
CA ILE A 645 0.68 4.86 1.95
C ILE A 645 0.09 6.17 2.49
N TYR A 646 0.63 7.32 2.07
CA TYR A 646 0.11 8.62 2.48
C TYR A 646 -1.35 8.81 2.06
N LEU A 647 -1.72 8.43 0.85
CA LEU A 647 -3.12 8.54 0.39
C LEU A 647 -4.06 7.63 1.20
N GLY A 648 -3.57 6.46 1.63
CA GLY A 648 -4.28 5.61 2.59
C GLY A 648 -4.47 6.30 3.94
N VAL A 649 -3.40 6.86 4.52
CA VAL A 649 -3.48 7.61 5.79
C VAL A 649 -4.41 8.82 5.67
N TYR A 650 -4.34 9.57 4.56
CA TYR A 650 -5.18 10.74 4.28
C TYR A 650 -6.67 10.41 4.28
N TYR A 651 -7.05 9.22 3.79
CA TYR A 651 -8.44 8.76 3.87
C TYR A 651 -8.92 8.67 5.33
N TYR A 652 -8.06 8.17 6.22
CA TYR A 652 -8.33 7.99 7.66
C TYR A 652 -8.13 9.24 8.53
N GLN A 653 -7.75 10.39 7.98
CA GLN A 653 -7.68 11.66 8.73
C GLN A 653 -9.08 12.23 8.94
N LEU A 654 -9.69 11.99 10.11
CA LEU A 654 -11.10 12.35 10.38
C LEU A 654 -11.35 13.87 10.49
N ASP A 655 -10.31 14.69 10.63
CA ASP A 655 -10.43 16.14 10.80
C ASP A 655 -10.95 16.87 9.55
N VAL A 656 -10.84 16.24 8.38
CA VAL A 656 -11.24 16.83 7.09
C VAL A 656 -12.44 16.06 6.52
N PRO A 657 -13.56 16.75 6.22
CA PRO A 657 -14.72 16.12 5.61
C PRO A 657 -14.40 15.39 4.30
N LEU A 658 -15.06 14.26 4.06
CA LEU A 658 -14.88 13.43 2.87
C LEU A 658 -15.15 14.20 1.58
N LEU A 659 -16.15 15.07 1.60
CA LEU A 659 -16.41 15.96 0.48
C LEU A 659 -15.22 16.86 0.17
N GLN A 660 -14.67 17.50 1.21
CA GLN A 660 -13.54 18.39 1.02
C GLN A 660 -12.33 17.60 0.49
N LYS A 661 -12.07 16.39 1.01
CA LYS A 661 -11.04 15.48 0.48
C LYS A 661 -11.25 15.17 -1.01
N ALA A 662 -12.49 14.90 -1.43
CA ALA A 662 -12.81 14.66 -2.84
C ALA A 662 -12.44 15.86 -3.72
N LEU A 663 -12.74 17.08 -3.27
CA LEU A 663 -12.38 18.32 -3.99
C LEU A 663 -10.87 18.53 -4.06
N TRP A 664 -10.12 18.31 -2.97
CA TRP A 664 -8.65 18.40 -2.97
C TRP A 664 -8.03 17.36 -3.91
N LEU A 665 -8.48 16.11 -3.87
CA LEU A 665 -7.96 15.04 -4.74
C LEU A 665 -8.32 15.30 -6.22
N GLY A 666 -9.56 15.70 -6.50
CA GLY A 666 -10.02 16.05 -7.84
C GLY A 666 -9.31 17.28 -8.42
N GLY A 667 -9.13 18.33 -7.61
CA GLY A 667 -8.38 19.52 -7.98
C GLY A 667 -6.90 19.23 -8.25
N GLY A 668 -6.27 18.39 -7.42
CA GLY A 668 -4.89 17.94 -7.64
C GLY A 668 -4.74 17.16 -8.94
N ALA A 669 -5.72 16.29 -9.27
CA ALA A 669 -5.71 15.58 -10.54
C ALA A 669 -5.90 16.50 -11.75
N LEU A 670 -6.85 17.45 -11.66
CA LEU A 670 -7.06 18.46 -12.70
C LEU A 670 -5.78 19.27 -12.93
N LEU A 671 -5.13 19.73 -11.87
CA LEU A 671 -3.87 20.46 -11.94
C LEU A 671 -2.78 19.63 -12.63
N LEU A 672 -2.64 18.34 -12.31
CA LEU A 672 -1.69 17.46 -13.00
C LEU A 672 -1.99 17.31 -14.48
N PHE A 673 -3.27 17.20 -14.88
CA PHE A 673 -3.65 17.14 -16.28
C PHE A 673 -3.44 18.47 -17.02
N VAL A 674 -3.67 19.60 -16.36
CA VAL A 674 -3.36 20.94 -16.90
C VAL A 674 -1.87 21.11 -17.07
N LEU A 675 -1.06 20.79 -16.06
CA LEU A 675 0.41 20.83 -16.14
C LEU A 675 0.93 19.91 -17.25
N ARG A 676 0.37 18.70 -17.37
CA ARG A 676 0.63 17.79 -18.48
C ARG A 676 0.27 18.43 -19.82
N ALA A 677 -0.91 19.03 -19.95
CA ALA A 677 -1.33 19.70 -21.18
C ALA A 677 -0.36 20.84 -21.51
N MET A 678 0.01 21.69 -20.56
CA MET A 678 0.93 22.81 -20.76
C MET A 678 2.31 22.34 -21.25
N VAL A 679 2.91 21.32 -20.62
CA VAL A 679 4.22 20.77 -21.03
C VAL A 679 4.22 20.28 -22.48
N TRP A 680 3.07 19.85 -23.01
CA TRP A 680 2.94 19.27 -24.34
C TRP A 680 2.27 20.18 -25.39
N LEU A 681 1.42 21.11 -24.97
CA LEU A 681 0.64 22.03 -25.81
C LEU A 681 1.42 23.32 -26.08
N VAL A 682 2.13 23.85 -25.08
CA VAL A 682 2.91 25.10 -25.21
C VAL A 682 3.98 24.99 -26.30
N PRO A 683 4.79 23.91 -26.40
CA PRO A 683 5.77 23.79 -27.48
C PRO A 683 5.15 23.71 -28.89
N ARG A 684 3.93 23.15 -28.98
CA ARG A 684 3.18 23.03 -30.24
C ARG A 684 2.55 24.36 -30.66
N LEU A 685 1.97 25.10 -29.71
CA LEU A 685 1.39 26.43 -29.95
C LEU A 685 2.48 27.44 -30.33
N MET A 686 3.65 27.35 -29.70
CA MET A 686 4.81 28.20 -30.01
C MET A 686 5.55 27.76 -31.29
N ARG A 687 5.05 26.75 -32.03
CA ARG A 687 5.65 26.21 -33.28
C ARG A 687 7.14 25.82 -33.15
N THR A 688 7.57 25.47 -31.95
CA THR A 688 8.97 25.06 -31.67
C THR A 688 9.25 23.59 -32.05
N GLN A 689 8.24 22.85 -32.49
CA GLN A 689 8.37 21.50 -33.03
C GLN A 689 8.08 21.51 -34.53
N PRO A 690 8.91 20.85 -35.36
CA PRO A 690 8.61 20.70 -36.77
C PRO A 690 7.27 19.98 -36.94
N PRO A 691 6.46 20.32 -37.97
CA PRO A 691 5.19 19.67 -38.23
C PRO A 691 5.41 18.17 -38.43
N SER A 692 4.93 17.38 -37.48
CA SER A 692 4.94 15.91 -37.56
C SER A 692 4.18 15.48 -38.80
N GLN A 693 4.85 14.84 -39.76
CA GLN A 693 4.18 14.21 -40.89
C GLN A 693 3.10 13.26 -40.37
N ARG A 694 1.83 13.51 -40.72
CA ARG A 694 0.72 12.63 -40.37
C ARG A 694 0.81 11.39 -41.25
N MET A 695 1.52 10.37 -40.78
CA MET A 695 1.44 9.05 -41.41
C MET A 695 -0.02 8.55 -41.37
N PRO A 696 -0.53 7.96 -42.47
CA PRO A 696 -1.86 7.37 -42.48
C PRO A 696 -1.97 6.29 -41.39
N LEU A 697 -3.09 6.27 -40.67
CA LEU A 697 -3.30 5.33 -39.59
C LEU A 697 -3.39 3.89 -40.15
N PRO A 698 -2.67 2.91 -39.58
CA PRO A 698 -2.73 1.52 -40.03
C PRO A 698 -4.15 0.96 -39.87
N PRO A 699 -4.54 -0.07 -40.64
CA PRO A 699 -5.85 -0.69 -40.52
C PRO A 699 -6.07 -1.26 -39.11
N VAL A 700 -7.34 -1.29 -38.67
CA VAL A 700 -7.69 -1.81 -37.33
C VAL A 700 -7.55 -3.33 -37.35
N SER A 701 -6.59 -3.86 -36.59
CA SER A 701 -6.34 -5.30 -36.46
C SER A 701 -7.49 -6.02 -35.77
N GLY A 702 -7.70 -7.30 -36.09
CA GLY A 702 -8.72 -8.15 -35.46
C GLY A 702 -8.70 -8.13 -33.92
N PRO A 703 -7.53 -8.31 -33.27
CA PRO A 703 -7.41 -8.22 -31.81
C PRO A 703 -7.83 -6.86 -31.24
N LEU A 704 -7.54 -5.76 -31.95
CA LEU A 704 -7.94 -4.42 -31.50
C LEU A 704 -9.46 -4.22 -31.60
N ARG A 705 -10.11 -4.72 -32.67
CA ARG A 705 -11.58 -4.71 -32.80
C ARG A 705 -12.23 -5.50 -31.67
N TRP A 706 -11.73 -6.70 -31.38
CA TRP A 706 -12.21 -7.52 -30.27
C TRP A 706 -12.09 -6.80 -28.93
N ARG A 707 -10.94 -6.17 -28.66
CA ARG A 707 -10.74 -5.37 -27.44
C ARG A 707 -11.73 -4.22 -27.33
N THR A 708 -11.95 -3.48 -28.42
CA THR A 708 -12.95 -2.39 -28.43
C THR A 708 -14.36 -2.93 -28.18
N LEU A 709 -14.75 -4.04 -28.82
CA LEU A 709 -16.05 -4.69 -28.59
C LEU A 709 -16.19 -5.19 -27.15
N ALA A 710 -15.14 -5.77 -26.57
CA ALA A 710 -15.15 -6.21 -25.18
C ALA A 710 -15.27 -5.03 -24.19
N ILE A 711 -14.65 -3.88 -24.47
CA ILE A 711 -14.84 -2.66 -23.65
C ILE A 711 -16.29 -2.19 -23.71
N MET A 712 -16.86 -2.11 -24.91
CA MET A 712 -18.24 -1.68 -25.13
C MET A 712 -19.26 -2.66 -24.54
N GLY A 713 -19.05 -3.96 -24.73
CA GLY A 713 -19.86 -5.03 -24.16
C GLY A 713 -19.78 -5.04 -22.64
N GLY A 714 -18.59 -4.84 -22.07
CA GLY A 714 -18.41 -4.68 -20.62
C GLY A 714 -19.15 -3.45 -20.08
N LEU A 715 -19.11 -2.31 -20.79
CA LEU A 715 -19.88 -1.12 -20.42
C LEU A 715 -21.39 -1.39 -20.45
N ALA A 716 -21.89 -2.01 -21.51
CA ALA A 716 -23.30 -2.37 -21.61
C ALA A 716 -23.72 -3.32 -20.49
N LEU A 717 -22.91 -4.34 -20.20
CA LEU A 717 -23.14 -5.29 -19.11
C LEU A 717 -23.21 -4.58 -17.76
N VAL A 718 -22.25 -3.69 -17.45
CA VAL A 718 -22.24 -2.90 -16.21
C VAL A 718 -23.52 -2.06 -16.09
N LEU A 719 -23.91 -1.36 -17.15
CA LEU A 719 -25.12 -0.52 -17.11
C LEU A 719 -26.39 -1.35 -16.97
N VAL A 720 -26.49 -2.51 -17.63
CA VAL A 720 -27.65 -3.42 -17.50
C VAL A 720 -27.73 -3.97 -16.08
N VAL A 721 -26.62 -4.45 -15.51
CA VAL A 721 -26.60 -5.01 -14.15
C VAL A 721 -26.90 -3.93 -13.11
N ALA A 722 -26.29 -2.73 -13.23
CA ALA A 722 -26.54 -1.64 -12.30
C ALA A 722 -27.99 -1.15 -12.37
N ASN A 723 -28.53 -0.89 -13.57
CA ASN A 723 -29.91 -0.40 -13.71
C ASN A 723 -30.95 -1.47 -13.41
N GLY A 724 -30.68 -2.74 -13.70
CA GLY A 724 -31.50 -3.87 -13.25
C GLY A 724 -31.54 -3.97 -11.72
N GLY A 725 -30.38 -3.80 -11.06
CA GLY A 725 -30.28 -3.76 -9.60
C GLY A 725 -31.02 -2.58 -8.97
N ILE A 726 -30.99 -1.40 -9.60
CA ILE A 726 -31.77 -0.22 -9.21
C ILE A 726 -33.27 -0.51 -9.36
N TRP A 727 -33.69 -1.02 -10.53
CA TRP A 727 -35.09 -1.33 -10.82
C TRP A 727 -35.69 -2.34 -9.85
N GLN A 728 -34.96 -3.42 -9.52
CA GLN A 728 -35.41 -4.42 -8.55
C GLN A 728 -35.65 -3.81 -7.17
N ARG A 729 -34.74 -2.93 -6.71
CA ARG A 729 -34.83 -2.27 -5.40
C ARG A 729 -35.93 -1.21 -5.37
N GLU A 730 -36.09 -0.42 -6.43
CA GLU A 730 -37.21 0.53 -6.56
C GLU A 730 -38.57 -0.19 -6.60
N LYS A 731 -38.65 -1.33 -7.31
CA LYS A 731 -39.85 -2.18 -7.31
C LYS A 731 -40.16 -2.68 -5.90
N LEU A 732 -39.16 -3.15 -5.16
CA LEU A 732 -39.31 -3.58 -3.76
C LEU A 732 -39.78 -2.45 -2.85
N LEU A 733 -39.24 -1.23 -3.01
CA LEU A 733 -39.71 -0.06 -2.27
C LEU A 733 -41.17 0.29 -2.58
N ALA A 734 -41.62 0.07 -3.82
CA ALA A 734 -42.99 0.36 -4.25
C ALA A 734 -44.01 -0.71 -3.85
N THR A 735 -43.65 -1.99 -3.93
CA THR A 735 -44.59 -3.12 -3.72
C THR A 735 -44.43 -3.84 -2.39
N GLY A 736 -43.33 -3.62 -1.67
CA GLY A 736 -43.03 -4.32 -0.42
C GLY A 736 -43.95 -3.94 0.74
N LYS A 737 -44.27 -4.92 1.59
CA LYS A 737 -45.03 -4.72 2.83
C LYS A 737 -44.21 -3.89 3.82
N VAL A 738 -44.86 -2.95 4.51
CA VAL A 738 -44.21 -2.10 5.53
C VAL A 738 -44.08 -2.89 6.82
N VAL A 739 -42.88 -2.93 7.38
CA VAL A 739 -42.59 -3.58 8.67
C VAL A 739 -41.73 -2.63 9.49
N ILE A 740 -42.13 -2.34 10.74
CA ILE A 740 -41.35 -1.51 11.65
C ILE A 740 -40.68 -2.41 12.68
N LEU A 741 -39.36 -2.30 12.84
CA LEU A 741 -38.61 -3.02 13.86
C LEU A 741 -37.99 -2.07 14.88
N GLU A 742 -38.02 -2.46 16.14
CA GLU A 742 -37.36 -1.75 17.24
C GLU A 742 -35.85 -1.96 17.21
N LEU A 743 -35.11 -0.89 17.48
CA LEU A 743 -33.66 -0.88 17.61
C LEU A 743 -33.26 -1.18 19.06
N ALA A 744 -32.25 -2.01 19.23
CA ALA A 744 -31.58 -2.20 20.52
C ALA A 744 -30.78 -0.94 20.91
N PRO A 745 -30.39 -0.77 22.19
CA PRO A 745 -29.36 0.20 22.56
C PRO A 745 -28.08 -0.15 21.81
N VAL A 746 -27.60 0.74 20.94
CA VAL A 746 -26.38 0.55 20.16
C VAL A 746 -25.50 1.79 20.33
N ASP A 747 -24.20 1.56 20.46
CA ASP A 747 -23.20 2.63 20.51
C ASP A 747 -23.20 3.38 19.17
N PRO A 748 -23.43 4.70 19.15
CA PRO A 748 -23.77 5.42 17.92
C PRO A 748 -22.58 5.79 17.02
N ARG A 749 -21.45 5.05 17.04
CA ARG A 749 -20.23 5.53 16.37
C ARG A 749 -19.45 4.45 15.61
N SER A 750 -19.44 4.60 14.29
CA SER A 750 -18.24 4.36 13.51
C SER A 750 -18.18 5.35 12.33
N LEU A 751 -17.19 6.25 12.39
CA LEU A 751 -16.92 7.31 11.41
C LEU A 751 -16.14 6.82 10.17
N MET A 752 -15.90 5.51 10.06
CA MET A 752 -14.77 4.99 9.26
C MET A 752 -15.05 4.74 7.77
N GLN A 753 -16.32 4.79 7.33
CA GLN A 753 -16.72 4.47 5.94
C GLN A 753 -17.56 5.58 5.31
N GLY A 754 -17.50 6.78 5.89
CA GLY A 754 -18.56 7.79 5.82
C GLY A 754 -19.36 7.81 7.11
N ASP A 755 -20.32 8.71 7.19
CA ASP A 755 -21.21 8.86 8.34
C ASP A 755 -22.24 7.72 8.33
N TYR A 756 -22.07 6.77 9.25
CA TYR A 756 -23.03 5.68 9.44
C TYR A 756 -23.25 5.37 10.92
N MET A 757 -24.42 4.82 11.22
CA MET A 757 -24.78 4.34 12.54
C MET A 757 -24.85 2.82 12.49
N GLU A 758 -24.15 2.15 13.40
CA GLU A 758 -24.28 0.72 13.58
C GLU A 758 -25.69 0.41 14.09
N LEU A 759 -26.32 -0.60 13.51
CA LEU A 759 -27.69 -1.00 13.81
C LEU A 759 -27.70 -2.42 14.37
N THR A 760 -28.39 -2.57 15.49
CA THR A 760 -28.78 -3.88 16.03
C THR A 760 -30.28 -3.84 16.27
N PHE A 761 -31.03 -4.72 15.63
CA PHE A 761 -32.46 -4.84 15.85
C PHE A 761 -32.74 -5.68 17.10
N ALA A 762 -33.78 -5.31 17.87
CA ALA A 762 -34.24 -6.12 18.99
C ALA A 762 -34.61 -7.55 18.54
N ALA A 763 -35.18 -7.67 17.33
CA ALA A 763 -35.47 -8.96 16.71
C ALA A 763 -34.24 -9.85 16.52
N SER A 764 -33.04 -9.29 16.26
CA SER A 764 -31.81 -10.09 16.14
C SER A 764 -31.44 -10.78 17.45
N ARG A 765 -31.62 -10.11 18.60
CA ARG A 765 -31.36 -10.70 19.93
C ARG A 765 -32.35 -11.82 20.24
N GLU A 766 -33.61 -11.66 19.88
CA GLU A 766 -34.62 -12.69 20.12
C GLU A 766 -34.39 -13.91 19.22
N VAL A 767 -34.04 -13.73 17.95
CA VAL A 767 -33.64 -14.83 17.06
C VAL A 767 -32.41 -15.57 17.62
N THR A 768 -31.44 -14.83 18.16
CA THR A 768 -30.27 -15.42 18.82
C THR A 768 -30.69 -16.22 20.06
N ARG A 769 -31.62 -15.72 20.89
CA ARG A 769 -32.17 -16.44 22.05
C ARG A 769 -32.93 -17.70 21.64
N LEU A 770 -33.84 -17.60 20.68
CA LEU A 770 -34.62 -18.73 20.15
C LEU A 770 -33.74 -19.82 19.56
N ARG A 771 -32.59 -19.45 18.99
CA ARG A 771 -31.57 -20.38 18.50
C ARG A 771 -30.77 -21.04 19.63
N LEU A 772 -30.39 -20.30 20.68
CA LEU A 772 -29.60 -20.81 21.80
C LEU A 772 -30.42 -21.59 22.84
N GLY A 773 -31.75 -21.41 22.85
CA GLY A 773 -32.68 -22.05 23.79
C GLY A 773 -33.30 -23.38 23.33
N GLY A 774 -32.89 -23.93 22.18
CA GLY A 774 -33.34 -25.23 21.67
C GLY A 774 -32.27 -26.33 21.82
N GLU A 775 -32.69 -27.59 21.97
CA GLU A 775 -31.81 -28.77 21.96
C GLU A 775 -30.95 -28.77 20.69
N ARG A 776 -29.65 -28.47 20.81
CA ARG A 776 -28.69 -28.59 19.71
C ARG A 776 -28.47 -30.09 19.42
N PRO A 777 -28.56 -30.55 18.16
CA PRO A 777 -27.92 -31.80 17.78
C PRO A 777 -26.40 -31.59 17.88
N GLU A 778 -25.74 -32.31 18.79
CA GLU A 778 -24.28 -32.21 19.05
C GLU A 778 -23.38 -32.66 17.87
N THR A 779 -23.91 -32.90 16.66
CA THR A 779 -23.20 -33.65 15.61
C THR A 779 -22.79 -32.87 14.37
N THR A 780 -22.93 -31.55 14.34
CA THR A 780 -22.45 -30.76 13.19
C THR A 780 -21.46 -29.69 13.62
N GLU A 781 -20.24 -30.11 13.98
CA GLU A 781 -19.07 -29.25 13.80
C GLU A 781 -18.96 -28.95 12.29
N SER A 782 -19.59 -27.86 11.85
CA SER A 782 -19.40 -27.39 10.48
C SER A 782 -17.94 -27.00 10.36
N VAL A 783 -17.22 -27.67 9.47
CA VAL A 783 -15.76 -27.55 9.20
C VAL A 783 -15.33 -26.11 8.86
N MET A 784 -16.28 -25.17 8.74
CA MET A 784 -16.08 -23.76 8.40
C MET A 784 -16.74 -22.78 9.38
N GLY A 785 -17.37 -23.23 10.48
CA GLY A 785 -18.16 -22.34 11.36
C GLY A 785 -19.35 -21.66 10.66
N TYR A 786 -19.80 -22.22 9.53
CA TYR A 786 -20.92 -21.70 8.76
C TYR A 786 -22.22 -22.21 9.40
N GLU A 787 -22.96 -21.32 10.06
CA GLU A 787 -24.32 -21.59 10.51
C GLU A 787 -25.31 -21.22 9.39
N PRO A 788 -26.31 -22.07 9.07
CA PRO A 788 -27.23 -21.80 7.98
C PRO A 788 -28.11 -20.57 8.25
N ASP A 789 -28.24 -19.71 7.23
CA ASP A 789 -29.22 -18.62 7.16
C ASP A 789 -30.65 -19.18 7.33
N GLY A 790 -31.61 -18.33 7.72
CA GLY A 790 -33.01 -18.74 7.88
C GLY A 790 -33.99 -17.58 7.78
N TYR A 791 -35.26 -17.87 8.05
CA TYR A 791 -36.35 -16.90 8.06
C TYR A 791 -36.92 -16.74 9.47
N VAL A 792 -37.14 -15.50 9.90
CA VAL A 792 -37.91 -15.17 11.09
C VAL A 792 -39.29 -14.70 10.66
N MET A 793 -40.33 -15.29 11.25
CA MET A 793 -41.71 -14.85 11.05
C MET A 793 -42.05 -13.74 12.02
N LEU A 794 -42.51 -12.63 11.45
CA LEU A 794 -42.84 -11.42 12.18
C LEU A 794 -44.35 -11.22 12.24
N MET A 795 -44.86 -10.82 13.41
CA MET A 795 -46.25 -10.40 13.60
C MET A 795 -46.30 -8.92 14.03
N PRO A 796 -46.96 -8.03 13.26
CA PRO A 796 -47.15 -6.63 13.65
C PRO A 796 -48.05 -6.48 14.88
N ASP A 797 -47.66 -5.63 15.83
CA ASP A 797 -48.50 -5.23 16.97
C ASP A 797 -49.56 -4.17 16.56
N ALA A 798 -50.40 -3.74 17.51
CA ALA A 798 -51.43 -2.72 17.28
C ALA A 798 -50.87 -1.34 16.89
N ARG A 799 -49.57 -1.09 17.07
CA ARG A 799 -48.84 0.12 16.66
C ARG A 799 -48.05 -0.08 15.35
N GLY A 800 -48.13 -1.26 14.74
CA GLY A 800 -47.40 -1.63 13.52
C GLY A 800 -45.94 -2.07 13.74
N VAL A 801 -45.50 -2.21 15.00
CA VAL A 801 -44.16 -2.71 15.35
C VAL A 801 -44.17 -4.23 15.34
N ALA A 802 -43.32 -4.82 14.52
CA ALA A 802 -43.27 -6.26 14.31
C ALA A 802 -42.42 -6.97 15.36
N GLN A 803 -42.99 -8.02 15.97
CA GLN A 803 -42.28 -8.88 16.92
C GLN A 803 -41.97 -10.26 16.31
N PRO A 804 -40.79 -10.84 16.62
CA PRO A 804 -40.40 -12.16 16.15
C PRO A 804 -41.19 -13.27 16.86
N LEU A 805 -41.79 -14.16 16.07
CA LEU A 805 -42.71 -15.19 16.54
C LEU A 805 -42.08 -16.59 16.50
N ARG A 806 -41.45 -16.96 15.35
CA ARG A 806 -40.75 -18.24 15.17
C ARG A 806 -39.67 -18.16 14.08
N ILE A 807 -38.77 -19.14 14.09
CA ILE A 807 -37.74 -19.34 13.05
C ILE A 807 -38.15 -20.52 12.17
N GLN A 808 -37.98 -20.40 10.85
CA GLN A 808 -38.20 -21.48 9.90
C GLN A 808 -37.16 -21.48 8.76
N PRO A 809 -36.88 -22.66 8.15
CA PRO A 809 -35.88 -22.78 7.10
C PRO A 809 -36.34 -22.16 5.76
N ASP A 810 -37.65 -22.17 5.48
CA ASP A 810 -38.24 -21.65 4.23
C ASP A 810 -39.28 -20.56 4.50
N THR A 811 -39.68 -19.81 3.47
CA THR A 811 -40.71 -18.76 3.58
C THR A 811 -42.12 -19.29 3.78
N GLN A 812 -42.37 -20.56 3.47
CA GLN A 812 -43.67 -21.21 3.66
C GLN A 812 -43.57 -22.37 4.67
N PRO A 813 -44.63 -22.64 5.46
CA PRO A 813 -45.93 -21.96 5.49
C PRO A 813 -45.94 -20.69 6.37
N HIS A 814 -46.73 -19.68 5.99
CA HIS A 814 -47.08 -18.51 6.80
C HIS A 814 -48.53 -18.07 6.52
N THR A 815 -49.18 -17.43 7.47
CA THR A 815 -50.51 -16.81 7.26
C THR A 815 -50.36 -15.41 6.65
N ASP A 816 -51.39 -14.87 6.00
CA ASP A 816 -51.33 -13.52 5.38
C ASP A 816 -50.98 -12.39 6.37
N ALA A 817 -51.22 -12.62 7.67
CA ALA A 817 -50.89 -11.72 8.78
C ALA A 817 -49.42 -11.80 9.23
N GLU A 818 -48.68 -12.84 8.83
CA GLU A 818 -47.27 -13.05 9.14
C GLU A 818 -46.40 -12.53 8.00
N VAL A 819 -45.27 -11.91 8.35
CA VAL A 819 -44.30 -11.43 7.36
C VAL A 819 -42.99 -12.22 7.50
N PRO A 820 -42.56 -12.98 6.47
CA PRO A 820 -41.26 -13.64 6.49
C PRO A 820 -40.16 -12.60 6.35
N LEU A 821 -39.16 -12.65 7.22
CA LEU A 821 -37.96 -11.82 7.11
C LEU A 821 -36.72 -12.70 7.12
N ARG A 822 -35.87 -12.58 6.10
CA ARG A 822 -34.62 -13.33 6.02
C ARG A 822 -33.60 -12.76 7.01
N TYR A 823 -32.95 -13.63 7.77
CA TYR A 823 -31.79 -13.28 8.58
C TYR A 823 -30.55 -14.06 8.13
N ARG A 824 -29.38 -13.44 8.27
CA ARG A 824 -28.07 -14.04 7.94
C ARG A 824 -27.23 -14.13 9.21
N ILE A 825 -26.39 -15.16 9.31
CA ILE A 825 -25.49 -15.29 10.47
C ILE A 825 -24.07 -15.02 10.02
N ARG A 826 -23.43 -14.03 10.66
CA ARG A 826 -22.04 -13.67 10.42
C ARG A 826 -21.38 -13.40 11.77
N ASP A 827 -20.18 -13.95 11.97
CA ASP A 827 -19.43 -13.85 13.23
C ASP A 827 -20.25 -14.19 14.49
N ASN A 828 -21.08 -15.24 14.43
CA ASN A 828 -21.94 -15.68 15.53
C ASN A 828 -23.00 -14.63 15.94
N SER A 829 -23.27 -13.64 15.08
CA SER A 829 -24.29 -12.61 15.26
C SER A 829 -25.37 -12.72 14.17
N VAL A 830 -26.62 -12.47 14.55
CA VAL A 830 -27.76 -12.47 13.63
C VAL A 830 -27.91 -11.09 12.99
N ARG A 831 -27.61 -10.99 11.69
CA ARG A 831 -27.82 -9.78 10.88
C ARG A 831 -29.20 -9.84 10.22
N ILE A 832 -30.03 -8.84 10.48
CA ILE A 832 -31.35 -8.65 9.89
C ILE A 832 -31.29 -7.44 8.99
N VAL A 833 -31.53 -7.63 7.68
CA VAL A 833 -31.51 -6.59 6.63
C VAL A 833 -30.18 -5.87 6.45
N THR A 834 -29.73 -5.11 7.45
CA THR A 834 -28.46 -4.36 7.50
C THR A 834 -28.03 -4.14 8.95
N ASN A 835 -26.73 -4.08 9.19
CA ASN A 835 -26.11 -3.70 10.46
C ASN A 835 -25.59 -2.26 10.46
N ALA A 836 -25.84 -1.50 9.40
CA ALA A 836 -25.46 -0.10 9.30
C ALA A 836 -26.53 0.71 8.57
N TYR A 837 -26.70 1.96 8.99
CA TYR A 837 -27.47 2.97 8.27
C TYR A 837 -26.55 4.11 7.84
N PHE A 838 -26.34 4.26 6.54
CA PHE A 838 -25.51 5.31 5.96
C PHE A 838 -26.31 6.59 5.80
N PHE A 839 -25.85 7.69 6.41
CA PHE A 839 -26.47 9.00 6.29
C PHE A 839 -25.47 10.04 5.74
N PRO A 840 -25.97 11.21 5.34
CA PRO A 840 -25.10 12.30 4.87
C PRO A 840 -24.15 12.78 5.95
N GLU A 841 -22.93 13.13 5.53
CA GLU A 841 -21.90 13.67 6.43
C GLU A 841 -22.43 14.87 7.25
N GLY A 842 -22.20 14.85 8.57
CA GLY A 842 -22.64 15.86 9.53
C GLY A 842 -24.03 15.64 10.15
N GLN A 843 -24.75 14.56 9.82
CA GLN A 843 -26.10 14.28 10.36
C GLN A 843 -26.14 13.29 11.55
N ALA A 844 -25.00 12.96 12.14
CA ALA A 844 -24.93 11.96 13.21
C ALA A 844 -25.88 12.25 14.38
N GLU A 845 -25.92 13.51 14.86
CA GLU A 845 -26.79 13.91 15.99
C GLU A 845 -28.28 13.73 15.70
N ARG A 846 -28.70 13.92 14.44
CA ARG A 846 -30.10 13.76 14.02
C ARG A 846 -30.56 12.31 14.12
N TYR A 847 -29.70 11.36 13.76
CA TYR A 847 -30.04 9.93 13.75
C TYR A 847 -29.77 9.23 15.09
N GLN A 848 -29.04 9.86 16.02
CA GLN A 848 -28.81 9.31 17.37
C GLN A 848 -30.09 9.06 18.18
N VAL A 849 -31.16 9.82 17.93
CA VAL A 849 -32.44 9.66 18.62
C VAL A 849 -33.34 8.57 18.01
N ALA A 850 -32.87 7.86 16.97
CA ALA A 850 -33.64 6.81 16.31
C ALA A 850 -33.94 5.63 17.26
N ARG A 851 -35.20 5.20 17.29
CA ARG A 851 -35.67 4.06 18.09
C ARG A 851 -36.25 2.93 17.25
N TYR A 852 -36.71 3.21 16.04
CA TYR A 852 -37.23 2.20 15.14
C TYR A 852 -36.66 2.35 13.72
N GLY A 853 -36.64 1.26 12.96
CA GLY A 853 -36.35 1.25 11.53
C GLY A 853 -37.56 0.80 10.71
N GLU A 854 -37.93 1.57 9.68
CA GLU A 854 -38.98 1.21 8.72
C GLU A 854 -38.37 0.38 7.59
N LEU A 855 -38.83 -0.87 7.47
CA LEU A 855 -38.42 -1.83 6.45
C LEU A 855 -39.50 -2.01 5.39
N ARG A 856 -39.07 -2.30 4.15
CA ARG A 856 -39.92 -2.82 3.08
C ARG A 856 -39.54 -4.26 2.79
N VAL A 857 -40.48 -5.19 3.01
CA VAL A 857 -40.24 -6.64 2.90
C VAL A 857 -40.98 -7.19 1.68
N ALA A 858 -40.29 -7.98 0.86
CA ALA A 858 -40.88 -8.74 -0.23
C ALA A 858 -41.38 -10.10 0.24
N ASP A 859 -42.23 -10.74 -0.57
CA ASP A 859 -42.78 -12.07 -0.28
C ASP A 859 -41.70 -13.17 -0.19
N ASN A 860 -40.52 -12.94 -0.75
CA ASN A 860 -39.35 -13.83 -0.65
C ASN A 860 -38.54 -13.63 0.65
N GLY A 861 -38.98 -12.71 1.53
CA GLY A 861 -38.31 -12.34 2.78
C GLY A 861 -37.09 -11.42 2.64
N GLU A 862 -36.78 -10.96 1.43
CA GLU A 862 -35.79 -9.89 1.21
C GLU A 862 -36.38 -8.57 1.68
N ALA A 863 -35.58 -7.77 2.37
CA ALA A 863 -36.04 -6.49 2.90
C ALA A 863 -35.01 -5.38 2.73
N LEU A 864 -35.51 -4.15 2.68
CA LEU A 864 -34.70 -2.93 2.59
C LEU A 864 -35.08 -1.97 3.71
N LEU A 865 -34.07 -1.39 4.34
CA LEU A 865 -34.26 -0.31 5.33
C LEU A 865 -34.49 1.01 4.60
N VAL A 866 -35.66 1.61 4.81
CA VAL A 866 -36.09 2.81 4.09
C VAL A 866 -35.70 4.08 4.84
N ARG A 867 -35.99 4.11 6.15
CA ARG A 867 -35.76 5.29 7.00
C ARG A 867 -35.75 4.91 8.48
N MET A 868 -35.19 5.81 9.27
CA MET A 868 -35.17 5.74 10.72
C MET A 868 -36.36 6.53 11.30
N LEU A 869 -36.92 6.04 12.40
CA LEU A 869 -38.04 6.68 13.10
C LEU A 869 -37.64 7.00 14.55
N ASP A 870 -38.19 8.10 15.07
CA ASP A 870 -38.06 8.48 16.48
C ASP A 870 -38.99 7.66 17.40
N GLN A 871 -39.01 7.99 18.68
CA GLN A 871 -39.87 7.34 19.68
C GLN A 871 -41.38 7.45 19.38
N ASP A 872 -41.78 8.49 18.62
CA ASP A 872 -43.17 8.79 18.25
C ASP A 872 -43.54 8.22 16.86
N LEU A 873 -42.70 7.34 16.30
CA LEU A 873 -42.83 6.76 14.96
C LEU A 873 -42.79 7.80 13.82
N LYS A 874 -42.21 8.98 14.05
CA LYS A 874 -42.02 10.00 13.02
C LYS A 874 -40.69 9.82 12.28
N PRO A 875 -40.66 10.09 10.97
CA PRO A 875 -39.44 9.98 10.17
C PRO A 875 -38.38 10.99 10.60
N LEU A 876 -37.15 10.49 10.79
CA LEU A 876 -35.97 11.28 11.09
C LEU A 876 -35.28 11.83 9.85
#